data_AF-A0A3D9LMW2-F1
#
_entry.id   AF-A0A3D9LMW2-F1
#
_cell.length_a   1.000
_cell.length_b   1.000
_cell.length_c   1.000
_cell.angle_alpha   90.00
_cell.angle_beta   90.00
_cell.angle_gamma   90.00
#
_symmetry.space_group_name_H-M   'P 1'
#
loop_
_entity.id
_entity.type
_entity.pdbx_description
1 polymer ?
#
loop_
_entity_poly.entity_id
_entity_poly.type
_entity_poly.pdbx_seq_one_letter_code
_entity_poly.pdbx_strand_id
1 'polypeptide(L)'
;MNKSLPVFFSLLFFVQLSNAQFLWYENESKTYKIEQESTSSGTFLRDVPNPNTTGINTNTTVSKFNREEGTNAFLQFDLYNAVTDFSGYAVTFKAYIDIPTAALTANNSKISVHLSHATVSSESAIELNFTVGQQWETFTFNFNGTSIPNAIINANGYQHIALSFANGTASVPATTYYIDSISGTTDQAVDVASHPASWLSGSWGITFPVFGGERLNTVVANGYDHPAGAQEVVDELPAVGHVITNLSYFAHSHYFALRQNSNVDVATEIHEALVPSVANQNIIFEVMQKFKDDGKKVILYISTNYLDRAINDGADLEAAWINYYTNNFSGDEYAAYKDLIEGFILEVKDYADGYWLDTTAALNADDNLEDFVAMIRATDPGAAISASPNGAYFQEDGQNILVDSDGLNDDDDRDYRIVSFEGVNTYQDYTSGHITPLGQGAPPNSWGYEEFTIPAMLENPWTMFEGNTVLKHAWFPVRARWHVSSQPLIFGTEDAYRFAKQIVDAEAGVTFATTIDNVVSKGYVMADEMVIMKAINDRLLSSPVPDFEPYVRPEGAFLVGETLSTSSYNFSNKSDFKFYPNPTSDQLTITRIATDVNDITVVNALGTKVITKKWDDGTTSIQLNVSTLDSGIYFVKLSNSNHYSITRKIIVSQ
;
A
#
# COMPACT_ATOMS: atom_id res chain seq x y z
N MET A 1 -16.11 -80.62 -21.11
CA MET A 1 -15.40 -80.10 -19.92
C MET A 1 -14.48 -78.98 -20.39
N ASN A 2 -14.96 -77.75 -20.24
CA ASN A 2 -14.20 -76.52 -20.52
C ASN A 2 -13.19 -76.28 -19.40
N LYS A 3 -11.95 -75.94 -19.74
CA LYS A 3 -11.03 -75.26 -18.82
C LYS A 3 -10.61 -73.95 -19.46
N SER A 4 -11.14 -72.88 -18.90
CA SER A 4 -10.84 -71.47 -19.16
C SER A 4 -9.43 -71.12 -18.70
N LEU A 5 -8.69 -70.45 -19.58
CA LEU A 5 -7.39 -69.83 -19.30
C LEU A 5 -7.65 -68.38 -18.82
N PRO A 6 -7.16 -67.93 -17.66
CA PRO A 6 -7.34 -66.55 -17.24
C PRO A 6 -6.27 -65.67 -17.91
N VAL A 7 -6.74 -64.70 -18.69
CA VAL A 7 -5.92 -63.61 -19.23
C VAL A 7 -5.66 -62.62 -18.09
N PHE A 8 -4.40 -62.44 -17.75
CA PHE A 8 -3.96 -61.38 -16.83
C PHE A 8 -3.96 -60.05 -17.59
N PHE A 9 -4.86 -59.14 -17.21
CA PHE A 9 -4.85 -57.75 -17.65
C PHE A 9 -3.81 -57.00 -16.80
N SER A 10 -2.64 -56.69 -17.35
CA SER A 10 -1.73 -55.72 -16.75
C SER A 10 -2.33 -54.31 -16.95
N LEU A 11 -2.83 -53.71 -15.87
CA LEU A 11 -3.06 -52.26 -15.83
C LEU A 11 -1.71 -51.57 -15.90
N LEU A 12 -1.41 -50.97 -17.06
CA LEU A 12 -0.38 -49.96 -17.20
C LEU A 12 -0.88 -48.69 -16.50
N PHE A 13 -0.43 -48.46 -15.27
CA PHE A 13 -0.50 -47.14 -14.66
C PHE A 13 0.43 -46.22 -15.45
N PHE A 14 -0.14 -45.35 -16.28
CA PHE A 14 0.56 -44.16 -16.76
C PHE A 14 0.75 -43.25 -15.54
N VAL A 15 1.94 -43.28 -14.95
CA VAL A 15 2.39 -42.22 -14.05
C VAL A 15 2.64 -41.01 -14.95
N GLN A 16 1.65 -40.13 -15.07
CA GLN A 16 1.94 -38.77 -15.54
C GLN A 16 2.89 -38.17 -14.50
N LEU A 17 4.11 -37.86 -14.93
CA LEU A 17 5.01 -37.01 -14.16
C LEU A 17 4.30 -35.65 -14.06
N SER A 18 3.59 -35.41 -12.95
CA SER A 18 3.06 -34.09 -12.65
C SER A 18 4.26 -33.20 -12.33
N ASN A 19 4.55 -32.23 -13.19
CA ASN A 19 5.45 -31.15 -12.82
C ASN A 19 4.87 -30.42 -11.60
N ALA A 20 5.73 -29.88 -10.75
CA ALA A 20 5.29 -29.07 -9.63
C ALA A 20 4.41 -27.91 -10.15
N GLN A 21 3.29 -27.67 -9.49
CA GLN A 21 2.44 -26.51 -9.72
C GLN A 21 2.61 -25.59 -8.51
N PHE A 22 2.89 -24.32 -8.78
CA PHE A 22 2.96 -23.27 -7.78
C PHE A 22 1.64 -22.52 -7.77
N LEU A 23 1.06 -22.32 -6.58
CA LEU A 23 -0.11 -21.49 -6.42
C LEU A 23 0.29 -20.03 -6.68
N TRP A 24 -0.37 -19.41 -7.65
CA TRP A 24 -0.13 -18.02 -8.03
C TRP A 24 -1.18 -17.10 -7.43
N TYR A 25 -2.45 -17.52 -7.42
CA TYR A 25 -3.56 -16.68 -7.00
C TYR A 25 -4.63 -17.49 -6.25
N GLU A 26 -5.00 -17.06 -5.03
CA GLU A 26 -6.11 -17.62 -4.25
C GLU A 26 -6.55 -16.67 -3.13
N ASN A 27 -7.86 -16.43 -3.03
CA ASN A 27 -8.46 -15.49 -2.06
C ASN A 27 -8.35 -15.98 -0.61
N GLU A 28 -8.71 -17.24 -0.33
CA GLU A 28 -8.79 -17.73 1.05
C GLU A 28 -7.43 -17.76 1.75
N SER A 29 -6.37 -18.13 1.03
CA SER A 29 -5.01 -18.12 1.55
C SER A 29 -4.30 -16.77 1.42
N LYS A 30 -4.93 -15.78 0.77
CA LYS A 30 -4.34 -14.49 0.39
C LYS A 30 -3.04 -14.64 -0.40
N THR A 31 -3.02 -15.59 -1.34
CA THR A 31 -1.88 -15.79 -2.23
C THR A 31 -2.08 -14.95 -3.48
N TYR A 32 -1.19 -14.00 -3.76
CA TYR A 32 -1.32 -13.05 -4.87
C TYR A 32 0.00 -12.83 -5.62
N LYS A 33 0.65 -13.92 -6.03
CA LYS A 33 1.89 -13.91 -6.82
C LYS A 33 1.70 -13.57 -8.30
N ILE A 34 0.55 -13.05 -8.69
CA ILE A 34 0.30 -12.45 -10.00
C ILE A 34 -0.64 -11.28 -9.76
N GLU A 35 -0.40 -10.17 -10.45
CA GLU A 35 -1.14 -8.93 -10.23
C GLU A 35 -2.19 -8.74 -11.31
N GLN A 36 -3.41 -8.35 -10.94
CA GLN A 36 -4.44 -8.09 -11.94
C GLN A 36 -4.10 -6.77 -12.63
N GLU A 37 -3.87 -6.84 -13.94
CA GLU A 37 -3.48 -5.68 -14.75
C GLU A 37 -4.72 -4.99 -15.34
N SER A 38 -5.57 -5.75 -16.04
CA SER A 38 -6.78 -5.19 -16.66
C SER A 38 -7.91 -6.20 -16.80
N THR A 39 -9.10 -5.66 -17.06
CA THR A 39 -10.24 -6.41 -17.59
C THR A 39 -10.73 -5.78 -18.89
N SER A 40 -11.29 -6.61 -19.76
CA SER A 40 -12.05 -6.14 -20.93
C SER A 40 -13.42 -6.79 -20.96
N SER A 41 -14.45 -5.99 -21.22
CA SER A 41 -15.86 -6.42 -21.29
C SER A 41 -16.31 -7.23 -20.07
N GLY A 42 -15.89 -6.77 -18.88
CA GLY A 42 -16.31 -7.34 -17.61
C GLY A 42 -15.67 -6.68 -16.39
N THR A 43 -16.22 -6.99 -15.22
CA THR A 43 -15.76 -6.48 -13.92
C THR A 43 -15.22 -7.64 -13.07
N PHE A 44 -14.05 -7.44 -12.47
CA PHE A 44 -13.42 -8.40 -11.56
C PHE A 44 -13.58 -7.97 -10.10
N LEU A 45 -13.94 -8.90 -9.24
CA LEU A 45 -14.14 -8.68 -7.81
C LEU A 45 -13.44 -9.80 -7.04
N ARG A 46 -12.69 -9.42 -6.00
CA ARG A 46 -12.02 -10.34 -5.06
C ARG A 46 -12.90 -10.60 -3.83
N ASP A 47 -12.55 -11.64 -3.09
CA ASP A 47 -13.08 -11.97 -1.76
C ASP A 47 -14.60 -12.05 -1.65
N VAL A 48 -15.26 -12.50 -2.73
CA VAL A 48 -16.70 -12.72 -2.70
C VAL A 48 -17.04 -14.09 -2.12
N PRO A 49 -18.22 -14.29 -1.52
CA PRO A 49 -18.64 -15.61 -1.06
C PRO A 49 -18.64 -16.65 -2.18
N ASN A 50 -18.09 -17.83 -1.90
CA ASN A 50 -18.11 -18.96 -2.84
C ASN A 50 -19.56 -19.41 -3.13
N PRO A 51 -19.99 -19.48 -4.40
CA PRO A 51 -21.35 -19.87 -4.76
C PRO A 51 -21.70 -21.32 -4.40
N ASN A 52 -20.68 -22.19 -4.25
CA ASN A 52 -20.86 -23.59 -3.91
C ASN A 52 -19.60 -24.18 -3.25
N THR A 53 -19.61 -24.30 -1.92
CA THR A 53 -18.51 -24.88 -1.12
C THR A 53 -18.57 -26.41 -0.99
N THR A 54 -19.57 -27.07 -1.60
CA THR A 54 -19.76 -28.53 -1.46
C THR A 54 -19.02 -29.35 -2.53
N GLY A 55 -18.45 -28.68 -3.52
CA GLY A 55 -17.74 -29.29 -4.65
C GLY A 55 -16.22 -29.42 -4.44
N ILE A 56 -15.48 -29.34 -5.54
CA ILE A 56 -14.01 -29.42 -5.53
C ILE A 56 -13.33 -28.15 -5.01
N ASN A 57 -14.06 -27.03 -4.96
CA ASN A 57 -13.58 -25.80 -4.33
C ASN A 57 -14.34 -25.57 -3.02
N THR A 58 -13.66 -25.79 -1.91
CA THR A 58 -14.23 -25.65 -0.56
C THR A 58 -13.95 -24.28 0.06
N ASN A 59 -13.17 -23.44 -0.60
CA ASN A 59 -12.77 -22.13 -0.09
C ASN A 59 -14.01 -21.27 0.18
N THR A 60 -14.02 -20.54 1.29
CA THR A 60 -15.18 -19.73 1.68
C THR A 60 -15.30 -18.44 0.86
N THR A 61 -14.17 -17.91 0.41
CA THR A 61 -14.05 -16.74 -0.45
C THR A 61 -13.36 -17.10 -1.76
N VAL A 62 -13.79 -16.48 -2.86
CA VAL A 62 -13.27 -16.69 -4.22
C VAL A 62 -13.31 -15.38 -5.01
N SER A 63 -12.78 -15.39 -6.22
CA SER A 63 -12.94 -14.27 -7.15
C SER A 63 -14.14 -14.44 -8.07
N LYS A 64 -14.72 -13.31 -8.48
CA LYS A 64 -15.86 -13.24 -9.39
C LYS A 64 -15.54 -12.33 -10.57
N PHE A 65 -15.84 -12.81 -11.77
CA PHE A 65 -15.76 -12.05 -13.00
C PHE A 65 -17.17 -11.94 -13.61
N ASN A 66 -17.70 -10.72 -13.65
CA ASN A 66 -18.97 -10.41 -14.27
C ASN A 66 -18.72 -10.03 -15.72
N ARG A 67 -18.92 -10.97 -16.63
CA ARG A 67 -18.79 -10.75 -18.07
C ARG A 67 -19.99 -9.94 -18.59
N GLU A 68 -19.73 -8.89 -19.36
CA GLU A 68 -20.76 -8.13 -20.09
C GLU A 68 -21.34 -8.96 -21.25
N GLU A 69 -22.40 -8.49 -21.92
CA GLU A 69 -22.84 -9.11 -23.17
C GLU A 69 -21.87 -8.76 -24.31
N GLY A 70 -21.50 -9.74 -25.14
CA GLY A 70 -20.56 -9.47 -26.24
C GLY A 70 -19.88 -10.69 -26.80
N THR A 71 -18.83 -10.48 -27.60
CA THR A 71 -18.07 -11.55 -28.31
C THR A 71 -16.75 -11.92 -27.63
N ASN A 72 -16.26 -11.07 -26.74
CA ASN A 72 -15.02 -11.28 -26.00
C ASN A 72 -15.14 -10.73 -24.58
N ALA A 73 -14.33 -11.30 -23.68
CA ALA A 73 -14.03 -10.74 -22.37
C ALA A 73 -12.74 -11.37 -21.84
N PHE A 74 -11.89 -10.54 -21.24
CA PHE A 74 -10.62 -10.98 -20.68
C PHE A 74 -10.42 -10.46 -19.26
N LEU A 75 -9.76 -11.27 -18.45
CA LEU A 75 -9.16 -10.92 -17.18
C LEU A 75 -7.66 -11.18 -17.31
N GLN A 76 -6.85 -10.12 -17.28
CA GLN A 76 -5.41 -10.18 -17.49
C GLN A 76 -4.65 -10.00 -16.17
N PHE A 77 -3.59 -10.78 -16.02
CA PHE A 77 -2.63 -10.68 -14.93
C PHE A 77 -1.21 -10.54 -15.46
N ASP A 78 -0.40 -9.82 -14.71
CA ASP A 78 1.04 -9.73 -14.88
C ASP A 78 1.75 -10.91 -14.21
N LEU A 79 2.85 -11.36 -14.85
CA LEU A 79 3.72 -12.43 -14.37
C LEU A 79 5.06 -11.85 -13.92
N TYR A 80 5.42 -12.02 -12.63
CA TYR A 80 6.73 -11.59 -12.12
C TYR A 80 7.89 -12.33 -12.79
N ASN A 81 7.67 -13.59 -13.16
CA ASN A 81 8.64 -14.41 -13.87
C ASN A 81 8.11 -14.74 -15.26
N ALA A 82 8.74 -14.12 -16.28
CA ALA A 82 8.35 -14.28 -17.66
C ALA A 82 8.54 -15.74 -18.16
N VAL A 83 7.61 -16.19 -18.99
CA VAL A 83 7.60 -17.56 -19.50
C VAL A 83 8.47 -17.67 -20.74
N THR A 84 9.64 -18.30 -20.57
CA THR A 84 10.64 -18.47 -21.64
C THR A 84 10.79 -19.91 -22.12
N ASP A 85 10.15 -20.87 -21.44
CA ASP A 85 10.15 -22.29 -21.78
C ASP A 85 8.77 -22.92 -21.57
N PHE A 86 8.32 -23.71 -22.56
CA PHE A 86 7.09 -24.48 -22.49
C PHE A 86 7.31 -25.95 -22.12
N SER A 87 8.54 -26.40 -21.92
CA SER A 87 8.85 -27.76 -21.46
C SER A 87 8.13 -28.06 -20.14
N GLY A 88 7.13 -28.94 -20.20
CA GLY A 88 6.32 -29.31 -19.05
C GLY A 88 5.39 -28.22 -18.53
N TYR A 89 5.25 -27.09 -19.25
CA TYR A 89 4.52 -25.91 -18.80
C TYR A 89 3.01 -26.11 -18.91
N ALA A 90 2.32 -25.89 -17.80
CA ALA A 90 0.87 -25.88 -17.72
C ALA A 90 0.38 -24.85 -16.71
N VAL A 91 -0.79 -24.29 -16.99
CA VAL A 91 -1.56 -23.43 -16.08
C VAL A 91 -2.81 -24.19 -15.66
N THR A 92 -3.12 -24.19 -14.37
CA THR A 92 -4.31 -24.83 -13.81
C THR A 92 -5.10 -23.84 -12.97
N PHE A 93 -6.42 -23.83 -13.06
CA PHE A 93 -7.27 -23.10 -12.12
C PHE A 93 -8.64 -23.75 -11.98
N LYS A 94 -9.36 -23.41 -10.91
CA LYS A 94 -10.75 -23.81 -10.70
C LYS A 94 -11.66 -22.71 -11.23
N ALA A 95 -12.70 -23.09 -11.95
CA ALA A 95 -13.72 -22.14 -12.38
C ALA A 95 -15.14 -22.69 -12.25
N TYR A 96 -16.08 -21.78 -12.04
CA TYR A 96 -17.51 -22.02 -11.97
C TYR A 96 -18.20 -21.02 -12.89
N ILE A 97 -19.15 -21.49 -13.70
CA ILE A 97 -20.01 -20.64 -14.53
C ILE A 97 -21.42 -20.62 -13.96
N ASP A 98 -22.00 -19.44 -13.72
CA ASP A 98 -23.37 -19.29 -13.21
C ASP A 98 -24.42 -19.38 -14.32
N ILE A 99 -24.36 -20.48 -15.07
CA ILE A 99 -25.35 -20.87 -16.06
C ILE A 99 -25.74 -22.32 -15.76
N PRO A 100 -27.02 -22.70 -15.73
CA PRO A 100 -27.41 -24.10 -15.57
C PRO A 100 -26.81 -24.98 -16.67
N THR A 101 -26.40 -26.21 -16.35
CA THR A 101 -25.80 -27.15 -17.33
C THR A 101 -26.61 -27.29 -18.63
N ALA A 102 -27.95 -27.30 -18.54
CA ALA A 102 -28.83 -27.42 -19.70
C ALA A 102 -28.83 -26.19 -20.65
N ALA A 103 -28.29 -25.06 -20.20
CA ALA A 103 -28.17 -23.82 -20.96
C ALA A 103 -26.74 -23.58 -21.49
N LEU A 104 -25.81 -24.53 -21.26
CA LEU A 104 -24.51 -24.51 -21.92
C LEU A 104 -24.64 -24.80 -23.42
N THR A 105 -23.86 -24.08 -24.19
CA THR A 105 -23.78 -24.11 -25.65
C THR A 105 -22.31 -24.09 -26.05
N ALA A 106 -22.00 -24.46 -27.29
CA ALA A 106 -20.62 -24.39 -27.80
C ALA A 106 -20.00 -22.97 -27.81
N ASN A 107 -20.81 -21.92 -27.63
CA ASN A 107 -20.33 -20.53 -27.61
C ASN A 107 -20.06 -20.06 -26.16
N ASN A 108 -20.98 -20.29 -25.22
CA ASN A 108 -20.85 -19.80 -23.84
C ASN A 108 -20.04 -20.73 -22.92
N SER A 109 -19.76 -21.97 -23.34
CA SER A 109 -18.96 -22.92 -22.56
C SER A 109 -17.46 -22.68 -22.65
N LYS A 110 -16.98 -21.81 -23.55
CA LYS A 110 -15.55 -21.67 -23.82
C LYS A 110 -14.83 -20.95 -22.68
N ILE A 111 -13.66 -21.46 -22.33
CA ILE A 111 -12.73 -20.82 -21.41
C ILE A 111 -11.32 -21.05 -21.92
N SER A 112 -10.47 -20.03 -21.88
CA SER A 112 -9.11 -20.17 -22.41
C SER A 112 -8.08 -19.39 -21.62
N VAL A 113 -6.83 -19.86 -21.70
CA VAL A 113 -5.64 -19.18 -21.18
C VAL A 113 -4.82 -18.69 -22.35
N HIS A 114 -4.45 -17.42 -22.29
CA HIS A 114 -3.59 -16.75 -23.24
C HIS A 114 -2.31 -16.29 -22.55
N LEU A 115 -1.19 -16.41 -23.25
CA LEU A 115 0.12 -15.88 -22.84
C LEU A 115 0.58 -14.88 -23.89
N SER A 116 0.88 -13.67 -23.44
CA SER A 116 1.24 -12.53 -24.31
C SER A 116 2.40 -11.72 -23.72
N HIS A 117 2.96 -10.81 -24.52
CA HIS A 117 4.03 -9.91 -24.15
C HIS A 117 3.58 -8.47 -24.43
N ALA A 118 3.99 -7.52 -23.61
CA ALA A 118 3.49 -6.14 -23.66
C ALA A 118 3.64 -5.48 -25.05
N THR A 119 4.77 -5.69 -25.72
CA THR A 119 5.08 -5.03 -27.00
C THR A 119 5.18 -5.97 -28.21
N VAL A 120 5.05 -7.29 -28.02
CA VAL A 120 5.25 -8.27 -29.09
C VAL A 120 3.93 -8.98 -29.38
N SER A 121 3.40 -8.80 -30.58
CA SER A 121 2.06 -9.25 -30.99
C SER A 121 1.83 -10.76 -31.05
N SER A 122 2.86 -11.60 -30.84
CA SER A 122 2.69 -13.05 -30.87
C SER A 122 2.11 -13.54 -29.54
N GLU A 123 1.05 -14.35 -29.61
CA GLU A 123 0.35 -14.90 -28.45
C GLU A 123 0.34 -16.44 -28.52
N SER A 124 0.28 -17.10 -27.37
CA SER A 124 0.02 -18.53 -27.25
C SER A 124 -1.25 -18.76 -26.45
N ALA A 125 -2.18 -19.55 -26.98
CA ALA A 125 -3.49 -19.73 -26.36
C ALA A 125 -3.97 -21.18 -26.41
N ILE A 126 -4.64 -21.62 -25.35
CA ILE A 126 -5.30 -22.93 -25.27
C ILE A 126 -6.74 -22.73 -24.81
N GLU A 127 -7.70 -23.22 -25.58
CA GLU A 127 -9.13 -23.19 -25.25
C GLU A 127 -9.61 -24.57 -24.78
N LEU A 128 -10.39 -24.54 -23.71
CA LEU A 128 -11.16 -25.66 -23.16
C LEU A 128 -12.63 -25.26 -23.06
N ASN A 129 -13.46 -26.18 -22.57
CA ASN A 129 -14.89 -25.95 -22.42
C ASN A 129 -15.40 -26.44 -21.07
N PHE A 130 -16.26 -25.65 -20.42
CA PHE A 130 -17.10 -26.13 -19.32
C PHE A 130 -17.92 -27.32 -19.80
N THR A 131 -17.96 -28.36 -18.98
CA THR A 131 -18.78 -29.55 -19.21
C THR A 131 -20.03 -29.54 -18.34
N VAL A 132 -19.99 -28.79 -17.23
CA VAL A 132 -21.10 -28.60 -16.31
C VAL A 132 -21.26 -27.13 -15.94
N GLY A 133 -22.51 -26.74 -15.73
CA GLY A 133 -22.90 -25.41 -15.29
C GLY A 133 -23.34 -25.43 -13.83
N GLN A 134 -23.10 -24.34 -13.10
CA GLN A 134 -23.35 -24.20 -11.67
C GLN A 134 -22.62 -25.24 -10.79
N GLN A 135 -21.43 -25.65 -11.23
CA GLN A 135 -20.52 -26.52 -10.51
C GLN A 135 -19.08 -26.08 -10.76
N TRP A 136 -18.20 -26.33 -9.79
CA TRP A 136 -16.77 -26.07 -9.95
C TRP A 136 -16.11 -27.16 -10.81
N GLU A 137 -15.33 -26.75 -11.79
CA GLU A 137 -14.46 -27.60 -12.59
C GLU A 137 -13.00 -27.14 -12.45
N THR A 138 -12.05 -28.08 -12.53
CA THR A 138 -10.62 -27.77 -12.64
C THR A 138 -10.22 -27.82 -14.10
N PHE A 139 -9.62 -26.74 -14.59
CA PHE A 139 -9.12 -26.61 -15.94
C PHE A 139 -7.59 -26.63 -15.92
N THR A 140 -6.97 -27.46 -16.76
CA THR A 140 -5.52 -27.50 -16.95
C THR A 140 -5.18 -27.25 -18.42
N PHE A 141 -4.51 -26.14 -18.69
CA PHE A 141 -4.08 -25.68 -20.00
C PHE A 141 -2.61 -26.07 -20.20
N ASN A 142 -2.39 -27.11 -21.00
CA ASN A 142 -1.07 -27.73 -21.16
C ASN A 142 -0.35 -27.22 -22.41
N PHE A 143 0.64 -26.34 -22.22
CA PHE A 143 1.48 -25.78 -23.28
C PHE A 143 2.66 -26.69 -23.63
N ASN A 144 2.87 -27.79 -22.91
CA ASN A 144 3.99 -28.69 -23.15
C ASN A 144 4.02 -29.23 -24.58
N GLY A 145 5.20 -29.17 -25.20
CA GLY A 145 5.42 -29.59 -26.58
C GLY A 145 4.99 -28.57 -27.63
N THR A 146 4.51 -27.39 -27.22
CA THR A 146 4.35 -26.23 -28.12
C THR A 146 5.62 -25.38 -28.12
N SER A 147 5.84 -24.58 -29.17
CA SER A 147 7.02 -23.74 -29.32
C SER A 147 6.70 -22.28 -28.98
N ILE A 148 7.58 -21.62 -28.22
CA ILE A 148 7.55 -20.16 -28.06
C ILE A 148 8.22 -19.52 -29.30
N PRO A 149 7.60 -18.55 -29.97
CA PRO A 149 8.22 -17.83 -31.08
C PRO A 149 9.54 -17.15 -30.67
N ASN A 150 10.55 -17.18 -31.54
CA ASN A 150 11.85 -16.55 -31.25
C ASN A 150 11.73 -15.05 -30.92
N ALA A 151 10.75 -14.34 -31.50
CA ALA A 151 10.51 -12.93 -31.18
C ALA A 151 10.16 -12.72 -29.70
N ILE A 152 9.40 -13.65 -29.10
CA ILE A 152 9.03 -13.62 -27.68
C ILE A 152 10.24 -13.98 -26.82
N ILE A 153 11.00 -15.04 -27.17
CA ILE A 153 12.22 -15.42 -26.44
C ILE A 153 13.23 -14.25 -26.43
N ASN A 154 13.43 -13.60 -27.58
CA ASN A 154 14.31 -12.44 -27.70
C ASN A 154 13.81 -11.22 -26.92
N ALA A 155 12.51 -11.15 -26.64
CA ALA A 155 11.88 -10.14 -25.79
C ALA A 155 11.75 -10.59 -24.32
N ASN A 156 12.51 -11.62 -23.91
CA ASN A 156 12.53 -12.15 -22.54
C ASN A 156 11.25 -12.92 -22.10
N GLY A 157 10.50 -13.51 -23.04
CA GLY A 157 9.40 -14.43 -22.73
C GLY A 157 8.02 -13.77 -22.71
N TYR A 158 7.00 -14.54 -22.31
CA TYR A 158 5.65 -13.99 -22.09
C TYR A 158 5.57 -13.35 -20.70
N GLN A 159 4.98 -12.16 -20.62
CA GLN A 159 4.89 -11.34 -19.41
C GLN A 159 3.47 -11.30 -18.83
N HIS A 160 2.45 -11.62 -19.63
CA HIS A 160 1.07 -11.59 -19.18
C HIS A 160 0.42 -12.96 -19.34
N ILE A 161 -0.55 -13.22 -18.46
CA ILE A 161 -1.52 -14.29 -18.60
C ILE A 161 -2.94 -13.70 -18.62
N ALA A 162 -3.72 -14.03 -19.64
CA ALA A 162 -5.13 -13.63 -19.70
C ALA A 162 -6.06 -14.85 -19.67
N LEU A 163 -7.07 -14.79 -18.81
CA LEU A 163 -8.19 -15.70 -18.79
C LEU A 163 -9.29 -15.11 -19.66
N SER A 164 -9.78 -15.88 -20.64
CA SER A 164 -10.89 -15.45 -21.49
C SER A 164 -12.17 -16.21 -21.20
N PHE A 165 -13.31 -15.53 -21.27
CA PHE A 165 -14.62 -16.12 -20.97
C PHE A 165 -15.55 -16.04 -22.18
N ALA A 166 -15.91 -17.19 -22.75
CA ALA A 166 -16.82 -17.32 -23.87
C ALA A 166 -16.44 -16.48 -25.10
N ASN A 167 -15.14 -16.43 -25.44
CA ASN A 167 -14.64 -15.71 -26.60
C ASN A 167 -14.97 -16.43 -27.91
N GLY A 168 -15.39 -15.68 -28.93
CA GLY A 168 -15.65 -16.25 -30.25
C GLY A 168 -16.26 -15.27 -31.23
N THR A 169 -16.87 -15.79 -32.29
CA THR A 169 -17.49 -14.96 -33.34
C THR A 169 -18.96 -14.63 -33.09
N ALA A 170 -19.56 -15.19 -32.04
CA ALA A 170 -20.96 -15.00 -31.69
C ALA A 170 -21.09 -14.24 -30.38
N SER A 171 -22.01 -13.27 -30.32
CA SER A 171 -22.32 -12.59 -29.06
C SER A 171 -22.98 -13.57 -28.10
N VAL A 172 -22.54 -13.57 -26.84
CA VAL A 172 -23.17 -14.31 -25.73
C VAL A 172 -23.68 -13.34 -24.68
N PRO A 173 -24.78 -13.67 -23.97
CA PRO A 173 -25.32 -12.84 -22.89
C PRO A 173 -24.32 -12.59 -21.75
N ALA A 174 -24.56 -11.52 -21.01
CA ALA A 174 -23.85 -11.26 -19.76
C ALA A 174 -23.93 -12.48 -18.82
N THR A 175 -22.80 -12.85 -18.23
CA THR A 175 -22.63 -14.11 -17.49
C THR A 175 -21.66 -13.92 -16.33
N THR A 176 -21.96 -14.49 -15.17
CA THR A 176 -21.05 -14.47 -14.02
C THR A 176 -20.21 -15.74 -13.98
N TYR A 177 -18.91 -15.55 -13.78
CA TYR A 177 -17.92 -16.60 -13.55
C TYR A 177 -17.31 -16.43 -12.17
N TYR A 178 -16.93 -17.53 -11.54
CA TYR A 178 -16.09 -17.52 -10.35
C TYR A 178 -14.81 -18.29 -10.63
N ILE A 179 -13.70 -17.81 -10.10
CA ILE A 179 -12.34 -18.30 -10.39
C ILE A 179 -11.61 -18.44 -9.08
N ASP A 180 -10.81 -19.49 -8.96
CA ASP A 180 -9.98 -19.69 -7.79
C ASP A 180 -8.77 -20.59 -8.06
N SER A 181 -7.81 -20.57 -7.14
CA SER A 181 -6.61 -21.41 -7.11
C SER A 181 -5.84 -21.42 -8.45
N ILE A 182 -5.55 -20.25 -9.04
CA ILE A 182 -4.73 -20.17 -10.26
C ILE A 182 -3.31 -20.61 -9.90
N SER A 183 -2.79 -21.58 -10.63
CA SER A 183 -1.50 -22.19 -10.43
C SER A 183 -0.79 -22.42 -11.76
N GLY A 184 0.52 -22.49 -11.75
CA GLY A 184 1.26 -22.92 -12.93
C GLY A 184 2.66 -23.44 -12.64
N THR A 185 3.41 -23.74 -13.70
CA THR A 185 4.66 -24.51 -13.60
C THR A 185 5.86 -23.69 -13.15
N THR A 186 5.86 -22.39 -13.43
CA THR A 186 6.90 -21.45 -12.98
C THR A 186 6.42 -20.78 -11.70
N ASP A 187 7.24 -20.75 -10.64
CA ASP A 187 6.90 -19.94 -9.46
C ASP A 187 6.88 -18.46 -9.86
N GLN A 188 5.87 -17.73 -9.40
CA GLN A 188 5.73 -16.31 -9.67
C GLN A 188 6.12 -15.48 -8.43
N ALA A 189 6.89 -16.06 -7.52
CA ALA A 189 7.55 -15.29 -6.46
C ALA A 189 8.46 -14.22 -7.07
N VAL A 190 8.39 -13.01 -6.53
CA VAL A 190 9.20 -11.88 -6.99
C VAL A 190 10.69 -12.18 -6.73
N ASP A 191 11.51 -12.17 -7.79
CA ASP A 191 12.97 -12.23 -7.61
C ASP A 191 13.50 -10.84 -7.27
N VAL A 192 13.61 -10.58 -5.97
CA VAL A 192 14.03 -9.28 -5.45
C VAL A 192 15.54 -9.18 -5.25
N ALA A 193 16.30 -10.27 -5.40
CA ALA A 193 17.71 -10.30 -4.96
C ALA A 193 18.61 -9.32 -5.72
N SER A 194 18.31 -9.06 -7.00
CA SER A 194 19.03 -8.09 -7.84
C SER A 194 18.31 -6.75 -7.99
N HIS A 195 17.15 -6.57 -7.34
CA HIS A 195 16.35 -5.36 -7.49
C HIS A 195 17.04 -4.17 -6.78
N PRO A 196 17.11 -2.97 -7.39
CA PRO A 196 17.77 -1.80 -6.77
C PRO A 196 17.21 -1.45 -5.39
N ALA A 197 15.89 -1.56 -5.20
CA ALA A 197 15.21 -1.30 -3.93
C ALA A 197 15.18 -2.50 -2.96
N SER A 198 15.86 -3.61 -3.23
CA SER A 198 15.82 -4.82 -2.39
C SER A 198 16.23 -4.59 -0.94
N TRP A 199 17.19 -3.70 -0.69
CA TRP A 199 17.64 -3.35 0.65
C TRP A 199 16.60 -2.57 1.47
N LEU A 200 15.58 -2.00 0.82
CA LEU A 200 14.48 -1.26 1.45
C LEU A 200 13.32 -2.19 1.87
N SER A 201 13.28 -3.41 1.33
CA SER A 201 12.31 -4.44 1.67
C SER A 201 12.49 -4.89 3.13
N GLY A 202 11.44 -4.76 3.94
CA GLY A 202 11.48 -5.02 5.38
C GLY A 202 12.28 -3.99 6.18
N SER A 203 12.61 -2.84 5.58
CA SER A 203 13.37 -1.78 6.23
C SER A 203 12.45 -0.70 6.78
N TRP A 204 12.76 -0.19 7.98
CA TRP A 204 12.16 1.03 8.50
C TRP A 204 13.20 2.14 8.62
N GLY A 205 12.74 3.38 8.44
CA GLY A 205 13.62 4.52 8.32
C GLY A 205 13.03 5.80 8.91
N ILE A 206 13.88 6.82 8.97
CA ILE A 206 13.52 8.16 9.41
C ILE A 206 13.93 9.21 8.38
N THR A 207 13.48 10.45 8.53
CA THR A 207 13.98 11.58 7.75
C THR A 207 14.91 12.45 8.59
N PHE A 208 16.09 12.78 8.05
CA PHE A 208 17.03 13.69 8.68
C PHE A 208 17.31 14.89 7.77
N PRO A 209 16.49 15.95 7.83
CA PRO A 209 16.71 17.16 7.02
C PRO A 209 18.01 17.89 7.34
N VAL A 210 18.73 18.31 6.29
CA VAL A 210 19.87 19.23 6.38
C VAL A 210 19.57 20.45 5.53
N PHE A 211 19.63 21.64 6.12
CA PHE A 211 19.39 22.88 5.36
C PHE A 211 20.37 23.02 4.18
N GLY A 212 19.93 23.65 3.10
CA GLY A 212 20.76 23.93 1.92
C GLY A 212 21.11 25.41 1.77
N GLY A 213 21.99 25.72 0.82
CA GLY A 213 22.31 27.08 0.41
C GLY A 213 22.82 27.99 1.52
N GLU A 214 22.53 29.29 1.38
CA GLU A 214 22.83 30.27 2.42
C GLU A 214 22.05 30.05 3.72
N ARG A 215 20.92 29.35 3.64
CA ARG A 215 20.13 29.00 4.81
C ARG A 215 20.91 28.07 5.73
N LEU A 216 21.69 27.12 5.19
CA LEU A 216 22.60 26.29 6.00
C LEU A 216 23.60 27.16 6.78
N ASN A 217 24.16 28.18 6.12
CA ASN A 217 25.10 29.11 6.76
C ASN A 217 24.44 29.84 7.94
N THR A 218 23.21 30.31 7.73
CA THR A 218 22.45 31.03 8.74
C THR A 218 22.12 30.14 9.95
N VAL A 219 21.69 28.90 9.74
CA VAL A 219 21.33 28.02 10.86
C VAL A 219 22.57 27.56 11.64
N VAL A 220 23.67 27.24 10.97
CA VAL A 220 24.93 26.84 11.65
C VAL A 220 25.48 27.99 12.49
N ALA A 221 25.47 29.21 11.96
CA ALA A 221 25.84 30.40 12.74
C ALA A 221 24.94 30.62 13.97
N ASN A 222 23.70 30.11 13.93
CA ASN A 222 22.73 30.14 15.03
C ASN A 222 22.78 28.90 15.93
N GLY A 223 23.82 28.06 15.81
CA GLY A 223 24.15 26.97 16.71
C GLY A 223 23.57 25.60 16.34
N TYR A 224 23.21 25.37 15.07
CA TYR A 224 22.78 24.05 14.61
C TYR A 224 23.99 23.12 14.42
N ASP A 225 23.89 21.89 14.93
CA ASP A 225 24.91 20.84 14.82
C ASP A 225 24.31 19.57 14.20
N HIS A 226 24.14 19.59 12.87
CA HIS A 226 23.61 18.44 12.12
C HIS A 226 24.49 17.19 12.23
N PRO A 227 25.85 17.26 12.18
CA PRO A 227 26.69 16.09 12.38
C PRO A 227 26.48 15.43 13.75
N ALA A 228 26.31 16.20 14.83
CA ALA A 228 26.02 15.62 16.14
C ALA A 228 24.59 15.05 16.24
N GLY A 229 23.61 15.70 15.61
CA GLY A 229 22.25 15.13 15.49
C GLY A 229 22.21 13.82 14.69
N ALA A 230 23.00 13.71 13.63
CA ALA A 230 23.15 12.45 12.89
C ALA A 230 23.83 11.37 13.75
N GLN A 231 24.78 11.76 14.61
CA GLN A 231 25.37 10.84 15.58
C GLN A 231 24.36 10.36 16.61
N GLU A 232 23.45 11.22 17.10
CA GLU A 232 22.35 10.80 17.98
C GLU A 232 21.49 9.72 17.33
N VAL A 233 21.15 9.87 16.05
CA VAL A 233 20.41 8.83 15.30
C VAL A 233 21.18 7.52 15.21
N VAL A 234 22.50 7.57 14.98
CA VAL A 234 23.35 6.38 14.99
C VAL A 234 23.33 5.69 16.37
N ASP A 235 23.50 6.47 17.43
CA ASP A 235 23.65 5.95 18.78
C ASP A 235 22.32 5.42 19.36
N GLU A 236 21.20 6.10 19.09
CA GLU A 236 19.91 5.85 19.71
C GLU A 236 18.98 4.98 18.85
N LEU A 237 19.19 4.92 17.53
CA LEU A 237 18.32 4.20 16.59
C LEU A 237 19.09 3.15 15.74
N PRO A 238 19.75 2.15 16.34
CA PRO A 238 20.51 1.13 15.60
C PRO A 238 19.67 0.21 14.71
N ALA A 239 18.35 0.12 14.91
CA ALA A 239 17.46 -0.69 14.07
C ALA A 239 17.03 0.01 12.78
N VAL A 240 17.20 1.33 12.69
CA VAL A 240 16.89 2.10 11.47
C VAL A 240 17.76 1.58 10.34
N GLY A 241 17.14 1.07 9.27
CA GLY A 241 17.84 0.52 8.11
C GLY A 241 18.18 1.58 7.06
N HIS A 242 17.42 2.68 7.02
CA HIS A 242 17.62 3.74 6.04
C HIS A 242 17.22 5.14 6.56
N VAL A 243 17.80 6.18 5.95
CA VAL A 243 17.51 7.57 6.25
C VAL A 243 17.23 8.34 4.96
N ILE A 244 16.10 9.03 4.90
CA ILE A 244 15.86 10.06 3.88
C ILE A 244 16.48 11.37 4.36
N THR A 245 17.48 11.86 3.64
CA THR A 245 17.97 13.25 3.78
C THR A 245 17.78 13.95 2.44
N ASN A 246 18.57 14.98 2.11
CA ASN A 246 18.29 15.81 0.96
C ASN A 246 19.53 16.28 0.19
N LEU A 247 19.40 16.28 -1.14
CA LEU A 247 20.30 16.98 -2.05
C LEU A 247 19.87 18.44 -2.18
N SER A 248 18.63 18.68 -2.66
CA SER A 248 17.94 19.97 -2.60
C SER A 248 17.09 20.03 -1.35
N TYR A 249 17.05 21.15 -0.65
CA TYR A 249 16.28 21.25 0.59
C TYR A 249 14.78 21.04 0.37
N PHE A 250 14.12 20.39 1.34
CA PHE A 250 12.69 20.10 1.28
C PHE A 250 11.88 21.35 0.98
N ALA A 251 11.04 21.26 -0.05
CA ALA A 251 10.19 22.36 -0.50
C ALA A 251 10.94 23.66 -0.92
N HIS A 252 12.26 23.64 -1.15
CA HIS A 252 13.05 24.75 -1.70
C HIS A 252 14.01 24.19 -2.75
N SER A 253 13.54 24.12 -4.00
CA SER A 253 14.22 23.42 -5.09
C SER A 253 15.59 24.00 -5.47
N HIS A 254 15.88 25.22 -5.05
CA HIS A 254 17.09 25.97 -5.39
C HIS A 254 18.18 25.96 -4.30
N TYR A 255 17.90 25.45 -3.10
CA TYR A 255 18.90 25.39 -2.02
C TYR A 255 19.49 23.99 -1.90
N PHE A 256 20.75 23.83 -2.29
CA PHE A 256 21.45 22.55 -2.25
C PHE A 256 22.23 22.37 -0.93
N ALA A 257 22.27 21.15 -0.41
CA ALA A 257 22.95 20.81 0.86
C ALA A 257 24.48 20.75 0.74
N LEU A 258 25.01 20.64 -0.47
CA LEU A 258 26.45 20.61 -0.78
C LEU A 258 26.85 21.74 -1.72
N ARG A 259 28.14 22.06 -1.73
CA ARG A 259 28.72 23.12 -2.57
C ARG A 259 29.38 22.57 -3.83
N GLN A 260 30.11 21.47 -3.70
CA GLN A 260 30.81 20.85 -4.83
C GLN A 260 29.79 20.39 -5.89
N ASN A 261 30.15 20.59 -7.15
CA ASN A 261 29.43 20.11 -8.30
C ASN A 261 30.45 19.85 -9.41
N SER A 262 30.41 18.66 -10.00
CA SER A 262 31.40 18.21 -10.99
C SER A 262 31.27 18.90 -12.36
N ASN A 263 30.11 19.52 -12.65
CA ASN A 263 29.80 20.07 -13.97
C ASN A 263 29.89 21.60 -14.01
N VAL A 264 29.57 22.30 -12.93
CA VAL A 264 29.52 23.77 -12.86
C VAL A 264 29.97 24.30 -11.50
N ASP A 265 30.71 25.41 -11.45
CA ASP A 265 30.91 26.13 -10.19
C ASP A 265 29.66 26.95 -9.84
N VAL A 266 28.70 26.30 -9.20
CA VAL A 266 27.37 26.88 -8.87
C VAL A 266 27.49 28.24 -8.19
N ALA A 267 28.47 28.43 -7.31
CA ALA A 267 28.60 29.66 -6.54
C ALA A 267 29.07 30.85 -7.39
N THR A 268 29.91 30.61 -8.39
CA THR A 268 30.51 31.67 -9.22
C THR A 268 29.84 31.84 -10.58
N GLU A 269 29.30 30.75 -11.14
CA GLU A 269 28.67 30.74 -12.46
C GLU A 269 27.15 30.96 -12.40
N ILE A 270 26.51 30.62 -11.27
CA ILE A 270 25.06 30.83 -11.05
C ILE A 270 24.86 31.84 -9.93
N HIS A 271 24.92 31.41 -8.67
CA HIS A 271 24.72 32.28 -7.51
C HIS A 271 25.21 31.64 -6.20
N GLU A 272 25.97 32.39 -5.39
CA GLU A 272 26.58 31.86 -4.16
C GLU A 272 25.57 31.36 -3.12
N ALA A 273 24.39 31.98 -3.02
CA ALA A 273 23.37 31.58 -2.05
C ALA A 273 22.68 30.23 -2.34
N LEU A 274 22.81 29.68 -3.55
CA LEU A 274 22.23 28.36 -3.90
C LEU A 274 22.94 27.21 -3.17
N VAL A 275 24.19 27.43 -2.73
CA VAL A 275 25.04 26.43 -2.12
C VAL A 275 25.60 26.90 -0.77
N PRO A 276 26.04 25.99 0.12
CA PRO A 276 26.67 26.37 1.37
C PRO A 276 27.97 27.16 1.16
N SER A 277 28.38 27.91 2.18
CA SER A 277 29.70 28.53 2.21
C SER A 277 30.80 27.46 2.26
N VAL A 278 32.02 27.82 1.87
CA VAL A 278 33.20 26.95 1.97
C VAL A 278 33.41 26.40 3.39
N ALA A 279 33.03 27.15 4.42
CA ALA A 279 33.13 26.71 5.82
C ALA A 279 32.15 25.57 6.16
N ASN A 280 31.00 25.50 5.48
CA ASN A 280 29.91 24.56 5.79
C ASN A 280 29.73 23.47 4.72
N GLN A 281 30.52 23.49 3.65
CA GLN A 281 30.35 22.57 2.50
C GLN A 281 30.46 21.07 2.86
N ASN A 282 31.12 20.73 3.96
CA ASN A 282 31.33 19.34 4.37
C ASN A 282 30.22 18.77 5.27
N ILE A 283 29.30 19.60 5.78
CA ILE A 283 28.31 19.17 6.78
C ILE A 283 27.47 18.00 6.29
N ILE A 284 26.94 18.07 5.07
CA ILE A 284 26.12 16.98 4.52
C ILE A 284 26.94 15.71 4.30
N PHE A 285 28.20 15.81 3.87
CA PHE A 285 29.07 14.66 3.71
C PHE A 285 29.40 13.99 5.04
N GLU A 286 29.62 14.77 6.10
CA GLU A 286 29.80 14.24 7.46
C GLU A 286 28.54 13.52 7.96
N VAL A 287 27.35 14.08 7.70
CA VAL A 287 26.06 13.44 8.05
C VAL A 287 25.88 12.12 7.30
N MET A 288 26.06 12.11 5.97
CA MET A 288 25.91 10.89 5.16
C MET A 288 26.95 9.83 5.54
N GLN A 289 28.20 10.24 5.81
CA GLN A 289 29.26 9.33 6.21
C GLN A 289 28.94 8.65 7.55
N LYS A 290 28.36 9.37 8.53
CA LYS A 290 27.94 8.77 9.81
C LYS A 290 26.91 7.67 9.63
N PHE A 291 25.90 7.92 8.79
CA PHE A 291 24.88 6.90 8.49
C PHE A 291 25.49 5.70 7.78
N LYS A 292 26.34 5.95 6.77
CA LYS A 292 27.01 4.89 6.02
C LYS A 292 27.97 4.06 6.88
N ASP A 293 28.71 4.68 7.79
CA ASP A 293 29.64 3.99 8.70
C ASP A 293 28.91 3.04 9.65
N ASP A 294 27.66 3.35 10.01
CA ASP A 294 26.78 2.50 10.81
C ASP A 294 25.97 1.49 9.97
N GLY A 295 26.16 1.47 8.65
CA GLY A 295 25.46 0.57 7.74
C GLY A 295 24.04 1.00 7.38
N LYS A 296 23.62 2.21 7.75
CA LYS A 296 22.33 2.79 7.34
C LYS A 296 22.39 3.24 5.88
N LYS A 297 21.34 2.91 5.12
CA LYS A 297 21.19 3.32 3.73
C LYS A 297 20.74 4.77 3.61
N VAL A 298 21.21 5.50 2.59
CA VAL A 298 20.91 6.94 2.43
C VAL A 298 20.10 7.19 1.17
N ILE A 299 18.91 7.76 1.33
CA ILE A 299 18.07 8.24 0.22
C ILE A 299 18.16 9.77 0.18
N LEU A 300 18.45 10.32 -0.99
CA LEU A 300 18.51 11.77 -1.20
C LEU A 300 17.25 12.29 -1.87
N TYR A 301 16.53 13.17 -1.16
CA TYR A 301 15.45 13.95 -1.75
C TYR A 301 15.98 14.95 -2.79
N ILE A 302 15.31 15.02 -3.94
CA ILE A 302 15.53 15.98 -5.02
C ILE A 302 14.18 16.56 -5.41
N SER A 303 14.00 17.88 -5.31
CA SER A 303 12.86 18.55 -5.93
C SER A 303 13.14 18.70 -7.42
N THR A 304 12.23 18.25 -8.27
CA THR A 304 12.42 18.29 -9.73
C THR A 304 11.77 19.50 -10.42
N ASN A 305 11.25 20.46 -9.64
CA ASN A 305 10.57 21.65 -10.15
C ASN A 305 11.54 22.80 -10.46
N TYR A 306 12.65 22.48 -11.14
CA TYR A 306 13.74 23.40 -11.50
C TYR A 306 14.15 24.30 -10.33
N LEU A 307 14.44 25.59 -10.58
CA LEU A 307 14.70 26.60 -9.55
C LEU A 307 13.47 27.52 -9.33
N ASP A 308 12.26 27.10 -9.70
CA ASP A 308 11.03 27.92 -9.65
C ASP A 308 10.75 28.58 -8.29
N ARG A 309 11.19 27.94 -7.19
CA ARG A 309 10.96 28.48 -5.85
C ARG A 309 11.92 29.61 -5.47
N ALA A 310 12.95 29.87 -6.28
CA ALA A 310 13.94 30.93 -6.05
C ALA A 310 13.29 32.32 -5.97
N ILE A 311 12.22 32.56 -6.75
CA ILE A 311 11.46 33.82 -6.73
C ILE A 311 10.95 34.20 -5.33
N ASN A 312 10.66 33.20 -4.49
CA ASN A 312 10.12 33.43 -3.15
C ASN A 312 11.20 33.94 -2.18
N ASP A 313 12.47 33.67 -2.47
CA ASP A 313 13.61 33.99 -1.60
C ASP A 313 14.46 35.16 -2.14
N GLY A 314 14.41 35.44 -3.45
CA GLY A 314 15.04 36.64 -4.03
C GLY A 314 14.89 36.74 -5.55
N ALA A 315 14.51 37.92 -6.06
CA ALA A 315 14.41 38.17 -7.50
C ALA A 315 15.77 38.12 -8.23
N ASP A 316 16.86 38.29 -7.49
CA ASP A 316 18.24 38.15 -7.98
C ASP A 316 18.64 36.69 -8.19
N LEU A 317 18.20 35.76 -7.33
CA LEU A 317 18.42 34.32 -7.50
C LEU A 317 17.76 33.79 -8.78
N GLU A 318 16.49 34.15 -8.98
CA GLU A 318 15.74 33.79 -10.20
C GLU A 318 16.43 34.36 -11.45
N ALA A 319 16.78 35.65 -11.44
CA ALA A 319 17.46 36.28 -12.55
C ALA A 319 18.83 35.65 -12.86
N ALA A 320 19.58 35.23 -11.83
CA ALA A 320 20.85 34.55 -12.00
C ALA A 320 20.69 33.20 -12.70
N TRP A 321 19.71 32.40 -12.28
CA TRP A 321 19.38 31.14 -12.93
C TRP A 321 18.96 31.32 -14.39
N ILE A 322 18.05 32.27 -14.67
CA ILE A 322 17.60 32.60 -16.03
C ILE A 322 18.78 32.99 -16.91
N ASN A 323 19.66 33.86 -16.41
CA ASN A 323 20.86 34.28 -17.14
C ASN A 323 21.79 33.10 -17.41
N TYR A 324 21.97 32.19 -16.45
CA TYR A 324 22.82 31.03 -16.60
C TYR A 324 22.36 30.12 -17.75
N TYR A 325 21.12 29.63 -17.71
CA TYR A 325 20.65 28.70 -18.75
C TYR A 325 20.48 29.39 -20.11
N THR A 326 20.14 30.69 -20.12
CA THR A 326 20.05 31.46 -21.37
C THR A 326 21.40 31.54 -22.08
N ASN A 327 22.49 31.80 -21.33
CA ASN A 327 23.81 32.02 -21.90
C ASN A 327 24.58 30.72 -22.17
N ASN A 328 24.42 29.70 -21.31
CA ASN A 328 25.22 28.46 -21.39
C ASN A 328 24.47 27.32 -22.08
N PHE A 329 23.14 27.33 -22.08
CA PHE A 329 22.29 26.27 -22.64
C PHE A 329 21.33 26.80 -23.72
N SER A 330 21.61 27.97 -24.30
CA SER A 330 20.79 28.57 -25.37
C SER A 330 19.31 28.75 -25.00
N GLY A 331 19.01 28.93 -23.71
CA GLY A 331 17.64 29.07 -23.22
C GLY A 331 16.97 27.75 -22.82
N ASP A 332 17.66 26.62 -22.92
CA ASP A 332 17.15 25.31 -22.50
C ASP A 332 17.35 25.11 -20.99
N GLU A 333 16.32 25.43 -20.21
CA GLU A 333 16.32 25.30 -18.76
C GLU A 333 16.42 23.83 -18.31
N TYR A 334 15.81 22.90 -19.06
CA TYR A 334 15.87 21.48 -18.72
C TYR A 334 17.29 20.94 -18.88
N ALA A 335 17.95 21.22 -20.00
CA ALA A 335 19.33 20.81 -20.20
C ALA A 335 20.27 21.36 -19.12
N ALA A 336 20.08 22.64 -18.73
CA ALA A 336 20.85 23.26 -17.65
C ALA A 336 20.58 22.61 -16.29
N TYR A 337 19.31 22.29 -15.98
CA TYR A 337 18.93 21.67 -14.72
C TYR A 337 19.41 20.22 -14.62
N LYS A 338 19.29 19.46 -15.72
CA LYS A 338 19.80 18.09 -15.82
C LYS A 338 21.31 18.05 -15.59
N ASP A 339 22.06 18.93 -16.25
CA ASP A 339 23.52 19.06 -16.07
C ASP A 339 23.91 19.46 -14.64
N LEU A 340 23.17 20.40 -14.03
CA LEU A 340 23.37 20.80 -12.64
C LEU A 340 23.17 19.62 -11.68
N ILE A 341 22.07 18.89 -11.80
CA ILE A 341 21.77 17.77 -10.89
C ILE A 341 22.72 16.59 -11.13
N GLU A 342 23.08 16.28 -12.38
CA GLU A 342 24.10 15.28 -12.71
C GLU A 342 25.43 15.60 -12.00
N GLY A 343 25.86 16.85 -12.07
CA GLY A 343 27.09 17.31 -11.42
C GLY A 343 27.07 17.17 -9.90
N PHE A 344 25.91 17.29 -9.25
CA PHE A 344 25.77 17.01 -7.83
C PHE A 344 25.74 15.50 -7.52
N ILE A 345 25.05 14.70 -8.34
CA ILE A 345 24.99 13.24 -8.18
C ILE A 345 26.38 12.63 -8.26
N LEU A 346 27.24 13.11 -9.17
CA LEU A 346 28.64 12.70 -9.27
C LEU A 346 29.42 12.84 -7.96
N GLU A 347 29.10 13.84 -7.15
CA GLU A 347 29.75 14.09 -5.85
C GLU A 347 29.22 13.19 -4.72
N VAL A 348 27.97 12.72 -4.82
CA VAL A 348 27.28 12.03 -3.71
C VAL A 348 26.97 10.56 -3.97
N LYS A 349 27.18 10.04 -5.18
CA LYS A 349 26.87 8.62 -5.52
C LYS A 349 27.62 7.59 -4.66
N ASP A 350 28.78 7.95 -4.12
CA ASP A 350 29.50 7.07 -3.19
C ASP A 350 28.90 7.10 -1.78
N TYR A 351 27.92 7.98 -1.50
CA TYR A 351 27.23 8.12 -0.22
C TYR A 351 25.76 7.71 -0.29
N ALA A 352 25.13 7.89 -1.44
CA ALA A 352 23.72 7.59 -1.67
C ALA A 352 23.51 6.10 -2.00
N ASP A 353 22.34 5.59 -1.61
CA ASP A 353 21.81 4.29 -2.02
C ASP A 353 20.51 4.46 -2.82
N GLY A 354 19.93 5.67 -2.82
CA GLY A 354 18.74 5.97 -3.59
C GLY A 354 18.41 7.46 -3.69
N TYR A 355 17.45 7.76 -4.55
CA TYR A 355 16.97 9.11 -4.84
C TYR A 355 15.44 9.16 -4.78
N TRP A 356 14.92 10.17 -4.08
CA TRP A 356 13.49 10.42 -3.99
C TRP A 356 13.15 11.71 -4.71
N LEU A 357 12.48 11.62 -5.86
CA LEU A 357 12.15 12.75 -6.71
C LEU A 357 10.78 13.33 -6.32
N ASP A 358 10.79 14.55 -5.79
CA ASP A 358 9.59 15.32 -5.48
C ASP A 358 9.16 16.19 -6.66
N THR A 359 7.93 16.69 -6.60
CA THR A 359 7.43 17.77 -7.48
C THR A 359 7.61 17.46 -8.96
N THR A 360 7.50 16.18 -9.30
CA THR A 360 7.72 15.56 -10.60
C THR A 360 6.75 16.02 -11.69
N ALA A 361 5.70 16.76 -11.31
CA ALA A 361 4.68 17.25 -12.24
C ALA A 361 5.24 18.13 -13.37
N ALA A 362 6.22 19.00 -13.10
CA ALA A 362 6.81 19.87 -14.13
C ALA A 362 7.59 19.06 -15.17
N LEU A 363 8.59 18.29 -14.74
CA LEU A 363 9.35 17.42 -15.65
C LEU A 363 8.45 16.41 -16.37
N ASN A 364 7.41 15.89 -15.71
CA ASN A 364 6.47 14.98 -16.34
C ASN A 364 5.62 15.66 -17.42
N ALA A 365 5.16 16.89 -17.18
CA ALA A 365 4.40 17.66 -18.16
C ALA A 365 5.24 18.05 -19.39
N ASP A 366 6.56 18.16 -19.21
CA ASP A 366 7.53 18.45 -20.26
C ASP A 366 8.08 17.18 -20.97
N ASP A 367 7.55 15.99 -20.67
CA ASP A 367 8.06 14.68 -21.16
C ASP A 367 9.54 14.41 -20.84
N ASN A 368 10.07 15.06 -19.80
CA ASN A 368 11.48 15.04 -19.40
C ASN A 368 11.78 14.13 -18.20
N LEU A 369 10.77 13.69 -17.45
CA LEU A 369 10.98 12.94 -16.20
C LEU A 369 11.69 11.60 -16.43
N GLU A 370 11.33 10.84 -17.47
CA GLU A 370 11.98 9.56 -17.77
C GLU A 370 13.44 9.76 -18.18
N ASP A 371 13.74 10.77 -19.00
CA ASP A 371 15.12 11.13 -19.38
C ASP A 371 15.95 11.63 -18.17
N PHE A 372 15.30 12.31 -17.22
CA PHE A 372 15.93 12.71 -15.97
C PHE A 372 16.28 11.50 -15.10
N VAL A 373 15.36 10.54 -14.96
CA VAL A 373 15.63 9.27 -14.25
C VAL A 373 16.72 8.46 -14.96
N ALA A 374 16.73 8.43 -16.30
CA ALA A 374 17.77 7.78 -17.08
C ALA A 374 19.16 8.38 -16.84
N MET A 375 19.25 9.71 -16.65
CA MET A 375 20.50 10.36 -16.24
C MET A 375 20.97 9.88 -14.87
N ILE A 376 20.08 9.83 -13.87
CA ILE A 376 20.44 9.32 -12.54
C ILE A 376 20.97 7.90 -12.64
N ARG A 377 20.29 7.01 -13.37
CA ARG A 377 20.71 5.62 -13.57
C ARG A 377 22.04 5.50 -14.32
N ALA A 378 22.34 6.42 -15.24
CA ALA A 378 23.63 6.42 -15.94
C ALA A 378 24.78 6.86 -15.02
N THR A 379 24.52 7.81 -14.13
CA THR A 379 25.52 8.41 -13.23
C THR A 379 25.75 7.58 -11.97
N ASP A 380 24.68 6.99 -11.44
CA ASP A 380 24.65 6.08 -10.30
C ASP A 380 23.77 4.84 -10.59
N PRO A 381 24.32 3.81 -11.27
CA PRO A 381 23.57 2.63 -11.66
C PRO A 381 23.08 1.74 -10.51
N GLY A 382 23.59 1.95 -9.29
CA GLY A 382 23.23 1.16 -8.11
C GLY A 382 22.08 1.74 -7.30
N ALA A 383 21.70 2.99 -7.56
CA ALA A 383 20.70 3.69 -6.77
C ALA A 383 19.27 3.19 -7.03
N ALA A 384 18.50 3.05 -5.96
CA ALA A 384 17.05 2.90 -6.04
C ALA A 384 16.40 4.28 -6.28
N ILE A 385 15.42 4.37 -7.18
CA ILE A 385 14.79 5.65 -7.54
C ILE A 385 13.29 5.61 -7.27
N SER A 386 12.78 6.61 -6.56
CA SER A 386 11.35 6.90 -6.49
C SER A 386 11.03 8.13 -7.31
N ALA A 387 10.09 8.02 -8.26
CA ALA A 387 9.66 9.12 -9.11
C ALA A 387 8.19 8.94 -9.52
N SER A 388 7.25 9.40 -8.69
CA SER A 388 5.83 9.20 -8.94
C SER A 388 5.17 10.54 -9.35
N PRO A 389 4.88 10.79 -10.64
CA PRO A 389 4.24 12.03 -11.11
C PRO A 389 2.78 12.14 -10.64
N ASN A 390 2.14 11.01 -10.38
CA ASN A 390 0.77 10.91 -9.90
C ASN A 390 0.72 9.95 -8.71
N GLY A 391 -0.10 10.25 -7.71
CA GLY A 391 -0.46 9.30 -6.65
C GLY A 391 -1.58 8.38 -7.10
N ALA A 392 -1.59 7.13 -6.62
CA ALA A 392 -2.72 6.22 -6.77
C ALA A 392 -3.63 6.30 -5.54
N TYR A 393 -4.92 6.00 -5.73
CA TYR A 393 -5.95 6.05 -4.67
C TYR A 393 -6.86 4.84 -4.79
N PHE A 394 -7.40 4.38 -3.67
CA PHE A 394 -8.40 3.32 -3.68
C PHE A 394 -9.69 3.78 -4.33
N GLN A 395 -10.27 2.91 -5.15
CA GLN A 395 -11.50 3.17 -5.90
C GLN A 395 -12.48 2.00 -5.78
N GLU A 396 -13.76 2.34 -5.79
CA GLU A 396 -14.90 1.42 -5.96
C GLU A 396 -15.76 1.93 -7.12
N ASP A 397 -16.07 1.07 -8.08
CA ASP A 397 -16.84 1.41 -9.29
C ASP A 397 -16.31 2.66 -10.05
N GLY A 398 -14.99 2.85 -10.06
CA GLY A 398 -14.31 3.98 -10.70
C GLY A 398 -14.47 5.32 -9.97
N GLN A 399 -14.96 5.31 -8.73
CA GLN A 399 -15.00 6.45 -7.83
C GLN A 399 -14.02 6.25 -6.68
N ASN A 400 -13.36 7.32 -6.23
CA ASN A 400 -12.46 7.21 -5.08
C ASN A 400 -13.24 6.86 -3.82
N ILE A 401 -12.67 5.97 -3.01
CA ILE A 401 -13.11 5.77 -1.64
C ILE A 401 -12.63 6.97 -0.82
N LEU A 402 -13.56 7.61 -0.11
CA LEU A 402 -13.32 8.83 0.66
C LEU A 402 -13.61 8.57 2.14
N VAL A 403 -12.73 9.06 3.01
CA VAL A 403 -13.03 9.24 4.43
C VAL A 403 -13.91 10.48 4.57
N ASP A 404 -15.02 10.35 5.29
CA ASP A 404 -15.95 11.45 5.63
C ASP A 404 -15.57 12.06 6.99
N SER A 405 -15.25 11.19 7.97
CA SER A 405 -14.83 11.63 9.30
C SER A 405 -13.72 10.78 9.90
N ASP A 406 -12.81 11.42 10.64
CA ASP A 406 -11.75 10.80 11.44
C ASP A 406 -12.17 10.46 12.88
N GLY A 407 -13.37 10.85 13.31
CA GLY A 407 -13.91 10.52 14.62
C GLY A 407 -14.89 11.56 15.16
N LEU A 408 -15.39 11.35 16.39
CA LEU A 408 -16.33 12.28 17.03
C LEU A 408 -15.80 13.73 17.19
N ASN A 409 -14.49 13.90 17.22
CA ASN A 409 -13.81 15.19 17.35
C ASN A 409 -12.98 15.45 16.08
N ASP A 410 -13.68 15.56 14.95
CA ASP A 410 -13.09 15.91 13.68
C ASP A 410 -13.16 17.44 13.47
N ASP A 411 -12.00 18.09 13.56
CA ASP A 411 -11.91 19.55 13.38
C ASP A 411 -11.83 19.94 11.89
N ASP A 412 -11.65 18.97 10.97
CA ASP A 412 -11.52 19.18 9.53
C ASP A 412 -12.55 18.32 8.76
N ASP A 413 -13.70 18.91 8.43
CA ASP A 413 -14.85 18.24 7.82
C ASP A 413 -14.71 17.93 6.32
N ARG A 414 -13.49 17.93 5.79
CA ARG A 414 -13.24 17.72 4.36
C ARG A 414 -13.06 16.24 4.05
N ASP A 415 -13.92 15.73 3.18
CA ASP A 415 -13.74 14.41 2.59
C ASP A 415 -12.36 14.29 1.91
N TYR A 416 -11.65 13.21 2.19
CA TYR A 416 -10.34 12.97 1.61
C TYR A 416 -10.17 11.55 1.08
N ARG A 417 -9.35 11.43 0.03
CA ARG A 417 -9.08 10.16 -0.65
C ARG A 417 -8.13 9.30 0.17
N ILE A 418 -8.22 7.98 0.03
CA ILE A 418 -7.26 7.06 0.66
C ILE A 418 -6.19 6.67 -0.36
N VAL A 419 -4.93 6.98 -0.06
CA VAL A 419 -3.79 6.69 -0.95
C VAL A 419 -3.59 5.20 -1.11
N SER A 420 -3.23 4.75 -2.31
CA SER A 420 -2.67 3.42 -2.56
C SER A 420 -1.23 3.55 -3.05
N PHE A 421 -0.35 2.68 -2.57
CA PHE A 421 1.04 2.64 -2.99
C PHE A 421 1.23 1.56 -4.05
N GLU A 422 0.90 1.90 -5.29
CA GLU A 422 1.09 1.01 -6.45
C GLU A 422 2.16 1.53 -7.41
N GLY A 423 2.61 0.63 -8.30
CA GLY A 423 3.41 0.99 -9.46
C GLY A 423 2.62 1.95 -10.36
N VAL A 424 3.22 3.06 -10.80
CA VAL A 424 2.53 4.03 -11.67
C VAL A 424 3.35 4.43 -12.91
N ASN A 425 4.54 3.86 -13.07
CA ASN A 425 5.41 4.03 -14.22
C ASN A 425 6.49 2.94 -14.25
N THR A 426 7.21 2.89 -15.36
CA THR A 426 8.22 1.87 -15.69
C THR A 426 9.63 2.17 -15.16
N TYR A 427 9.83 3.31 -14.48
CA TYR A 427 11.17 3.79 -14.11
C TYR A 427 11.41 3.96 -12.61
N GLN A 428 10.37 3.88 -11.76
CA GLN A 428 10.52 3.85 -10.30
C GLN A 428 10.87 2.43 -9.80
N ASP A 429 11.74 2.34 -8.80
CA ASP A 429 12.11 1.08 -8.12
C ASP A 429 11.29 0.87 -6.83
N TYR A 430 10.78 1.95 -6.25
CA TYR A 430 9.91 1.93 -5.08
C TYR A 430 8.90 3.07 -5.13
N THR A 431 7.75 2.89 -4.48
CA THR A 431 6.72 3.92 -4.43
C THR A 431 7.19 5.11 -3.61
N SER A 432 6.76 6.32 -4.00
CA SER A 432 7.13 7.54 -3.28
C SER A 432 6.70 7.54 -1.82
N GLY A 433 5.63 6.81 -1.49
CA GLY A 433 5.12 6.73 -0.14
C GLY A 433 4.46 8.00 0.35
N HIS A 434 4.34 9.03 -0.50
CA HIS A 434 3.66 10.27 -0.14
C HIS A 434 2.18 9.96 0.13
N ILE A 435 1.74 10.19 1.36
CA ILE A 435 0.35 9.96 1.78
C ILE A 435 -0.64 10.90 1.07
N THR A 436 -1.94 10.73 1.30
CA THR A 436 -2.92 11.72 0.82
C THR A 436 -2.50 13.11 1.27
N PRO A 437 -2.46 14.12 0.37
CA PRO A 437 -1.89 15.41 0.70
C PRO A 437 -2.55 16.03 1.93
N LEU A 438 -1.75 16.41 2.92
CA LEU A 438 -2.22 17.02 4.18
C LEU A 438 -3.12 18.25 3.94
N GLY A 439 -2.87 18.98 2.86
CA GLY A 439 -3.70 20.12 2.45
C GLY A 439 -5.13 19.74 2.03
N GLN A 440 -5.43 18.46 1.84
CA GLN A 440 -6.77 17.93 1.54
C GLN A 440 -7.55 17.49 2.78
N GLY A 441 -7.00 17.65 3.99
CA GLY A 441 -7.66 17.30 5.26
C GLY A 441 -7.21 15.97 5.84
N ALA A 442 -6.56 15.10 5.05
CA ALA A 442 -6.10 13.81 5.51
C ALA A 442 -5.01 13.92 6.61
N PRO A 443 -5.22 13.37 7.82
CA PRO A 443 -4.19 13.36 8.86
C PRO A 443 -3.09 12.33 8.52
N PRO A 444 -1.86 12.55 9.00
CA PRO A 444 -0.75 11.63 8.77
C PRO A 444 -0.97 10.19 9.24
N ASN A 445 -1.78 9.99 10.29
CA ASN A 445 -2.13 8.70 10.86
C ASN A 445 -3.60 8.33 10.59
N SER A 446 -4.14 8.74 9.43
CA SER A 446 -5.51 8.42 9.02
C SER A 446 -5.85 6.95 9.26
N TRP A 447 -7.02 6.72 9.83
CA TRP A 447 -7.56 5.39 10.04
C TRP A 447 -7.80 4.66 8.71
N GLY A 448 -8.03 5.40 7.61
CA GLY A 448 -8.13 4.85 6.26
C GLY A 448 -6.82 4.20 5.80
N TYR A 449 -5.66 4.65 6.30
CA TYR A 449 -4.40 3.98 5.98
C TYR A 449 -4.30 2.60 6.64
N GLU A 450 -4.80 2.44 7.86
CA GLU A 450 -4.77 1.15 8.57
C GLU A 450 -5.76 0.12 8.03
N GLU A 451 -6.85 0.58 7.40
CA GLU A 451 -7.85 -0.32 6.83
C GLU A 451 -7.68 -0.62 5.35
N PHE A 452 -6.96 0.24 4.60
CA PHE A 452 -6.81 0.10 3.16
C PHE A 452 -5.34 0.09 2.74
N THR A 453 -4.61 1.19 2.97
CA THR A 453 -3.24 1.38 2.46
C THR A 453 -2.28 0.32 2.99
N ILE A 454 -2.20 0.15 4.31
CA ILE A 454 -1.30 -0.80 4.97
C ILE A 454 -1.70 -2.23 4.62
N PRO A 455 -2.98 -2.66 4.77
CA PRO A 455 -3.39 -3.99 4.34
C PRO A 455 -3.01 -4.35 2.89
N ALA A 456 -3.10 -3.39 1.95
CA ALA A 456 -2.68 -3.62 0.56
C ALA A 456 -1.16 -3.76 0.41
N MET A 457 -0.36 -3.10 1.26
CA MET A 457 1.09 -3.34 1.34
C MET A 457 1.41 -4.71 1.93
N LEU A 458 0.65 -5.15 2.94
CA LEU A 458 0.83 -6.45 3.60
C LEU A 458 0.46 -7.60 2.67
N GLU A 459 -0.57 -7.42 1.87
CA GLU A 459 -1.03 -8.41 0.90
C GLU A 459 0.02 -8.62 -0.21
N ASN A 460 0.55 -7.52 -0.75
CA ASN A 460 1.58 -7.54 -1.79
C ASN A 460 2.60 -6.43 -1.55
N PRO A 461 3.75 -6.72 -0.92
CA PRO A 461 4.80 -5.72 -0.67
C PRO A 461 5.51 -5.25 -1.95
N TRP A 462 5.30 -5.97 -3.05
CA TRP A 462 5.78 -5.63 -4.39
C TRP A 462 4.60 -5.57 -5.36
N THR A 463 4.61 -4.56 -6.22
CA THR A 463 3.61 -4.34 -7.28
C THR A 463 4.32 -4.30 -8.63
N MET A 464 3.58 -4.48 -9.71
CA MET A 464 4.05 -4.41 -11.08
C MET A 464 3.32 -3.32 -11.84
N PHE A 465 4.07 -2.61 -12.67
CA PHE A 465 3.53 -1.68 -13.64
C PHE A 465 4.21 -1.91 -14.99
N GLU A 466 3.47 -2.39 -15.97
CA GLU A 466 3.97 -2.62 -17.34
C GLU A 466 5.30 -3.42 -17.38
N GLY A 467 5.39 -4.47 -16.55
CA GLY A 467 6.58 -5.32 -16.44
C GLY A 467 7.69 -4.78 -15.52
N ASN A 468 7.55 -3.57 -14.98
CA ASN A 468 8.45 -3.03 -13.96
C ASN A 468 7.98 -3.43 -12.56
N THR A 469 8.82 -4.11 -11.79
CA THR A 469 8.53 -4.46 -10.40
C THR A 469 8.89 -3.29 -9.49
N VAL A 470 8.04 -2.95 -8.52
CA VAL A 470 8.20 -1.79 -7.65
C VAL A 470 7.96 -2.21 -6.20
N LEU A 471 8.87 -1.85 -5.30
CA LEU A 471 8.68 -2.05 -3.85
C LEU A 471 7.66 -1.05 -3.31
N LYS A 472 6.68 -1.52 -2.54
CA LYS A 472 5.80 -0.63 -1.79
C LYS A 472 6.57 -0.05 -0.59
N HIS A 473 6.80 1.24 -0.65
CA HIS A 473 7.38 2.04 0.42
C HIS A 473 6.41 3.16 0.82
N ALA A 474 6.19 3.31 2.13
CA ALA A 474 5.35 4.37 2.70
C ALA A 474 6.19 5.45 3.39
N TRP A 475 5.79 6.71 3.30
CA TRP A 475 6.44 7.82 3.99
C TRP A 475 5.41 8.62 4.80
N PHE A 476 5.47 8.50 6.12
CA PHE A 476 4.47 9.08 7.02
C PHE A 476 5.04 10.30 7.76
N PRO A 477 4.46 11.50 7.61
CA PRO A 477 4.83 12.62 8.47
C PRO A 477 4.49 12.34 9.93
N VAL A 478 5.42 12.57 10.85
CA VAL A 478 5.16 12.35 12.29
C VAL A 478 4.31 13.49 12.88
N ARG A 479 4.33 14.66 12.22
CA ARG A 479 3.62 15.89 12.59
C ARG A 479 2.56 16.26 11.57
N ALA A 480 1.71 17.23 11.90
CA ALA A 480 0.65 17.74 11.03
C ALA A 480 1.13 18.40 9.73
N ARG A 481 2.46 18.51 9.52
CA ARG A 481 3.07 19.00 8.29
C ARG A 481 4.44 18.36 8.08
N TRP A 482 4.74 18.03 6.83
CA TRP A 482 6.06 17.63 6.38
C TRP A 482 7.16 18.61 6.80
N HIS A 483 8.19 18.11 7.47
CA HIS A 483 9.45 18.82 7.77
C HIS A 483 9.31 20.14 8.54
N VAL A 484 8.20 20.37 9.25
CA VAL A 484 8.01 21.57 10.10
C VAL A 484 7.86 21.18 11.57
N SER A 485 8.97 21.27 12.31
CA SER A 485 9.06 20.87 13.72
C SER A 485 8.15 21.64 14.68
N SER A 486 7.68 22.83 14.29
CA SER A 486 6.75 23.62 15.11
C SER A 486 5.28 23.18 15.01
N GLN A 487 4.96 22.26 14.10
CA GLN A 487 3.57 21.79 13.92
C GLN A 487 3.23 20.70 14.95
N PRO A 488 1.95 20.50 15.29
CA PRO A 488 1.56 19.49 16.27
C PRO A 488 2.09 18.09 15.92
N LEU A 489 2.52 17.35 16.94
CA LEU A 489 2.80 15.93 16.85
C LEU A 489 1.47 15.18 16.66
N ILE A 490 1.42 14.28 15.68
CA ILE A 490 0.20 13.54 15.33
C ILE A 490 0.29 12.08 15.75
N PHE A 491 1.40 11.42 15.41
CA PHE A 491 1.61 10.03 15.80
C PHE A 491 1.83 9.89 17.30
N GLY A 492 1.23 8.85 17.88
CA GLY A 492 1.63 8.31 19.18
C GLY A 492 2.69 7.22 19.04
N THR A 493 2.96 6.53 20.15
CA THR A 493 3.91 5.41 20.15
C THR A 493 3.29 4.13 19.58
N GLU A 494 2.04 3.81 19.93
CA GLU A 494 1.44 2.52 19.56
C GLU A 494 1.00 2.47 18.10
N ASP A 495 0.43 3.55 17.56
CA ASP A 495 0.11 3.65 16.14
C ASP A 495 1.38 3.65 15.28
N ALA A 496 2.41 4.44 15.64
CA ALA A 496 3.67 4.42 14.90
C ALA A 496 4.36 3.04 14.94
N TYR A 497 4.38 2.37 16.11
CA TYR A 497 4.92 1.01 16.22
C TYR A 497 4.10 0.00 15.42
N ARG A 498 2.78 0.08 15.47
CA ARG A 498 1.88 -0.79 14.69
C ARG A 498 2.10 -0.62 13.18
N PHE A 499 2.20 0.61 12.69
CA PHE A 499 2.50 0.89 11.28
C PHE A 499 3.85 0.29 10.89
N ALA A 500 4.90 0.57 11.68
CA ALA A 500 6.25 0.09 11.42
C ALA A 500 6.30 -1.44 11.39
N LYS A 501 5.80 -2.11 12.43
CA LYS A 501 5.83 -3.57 12.57
C LYS A 501 5.06 -4.27 11.46
N GLN A 502 3.85 -3.82 11.13
CA GLN A 502 3.05 -4.43 10.06
C GLN A 502 3.76 -4.36 8.71
N ILE A 503 4.31 -3.19 8.36
CA ILE A 503 4.95 -2.98 7.05
C ILE A 503 6.29 -3.73 6.98
N VAL A 504 7.08 -3.72 8.05
CA VAL A 504 8.37 -4.43 8.14
C VAL A 504 8.18 -5.94 8.09
N ASP A 505 7.24 -6.50 8.86
CA ASP A 505 6.96 -7.95 8.88
C ASP A 505 6.49 -8.46 7.50
N ALA A 506 5.86 -7.59 6.71
CA ALA A 506 5.43 -7.89 5.36
C ALA A 506 6.51 -7.69 4.28
N GLU A 507 7.75 -7.36 4.67
CA GLU A 507 8.85 -7.09 3.73
C GLU A 507 8.61 -5.88 2.81
N ALA A 508 7.74 -4.95 3.19
CA ALA A 508 7.60 -3.63 2.56
C ALA A 508 8.51 -2.59 3.25
N GLY A 509 8.60 -1.37 2.70
CA GLY A 509 9.42 -0.28 3.25
C GLY A 509 8.59 0.79 3.98
N VAL A 510 9.13 1.39 5.04
CA VAL A 510 8.49 2.55 5.71
C VAL A 510 9.50 3.58 6.18
N THR A 511 9.25 4.85 5.90
CA THR A 511 9.96 5.99 6.48
C THR A 511 9.02 6.83 7.34
N PHE A 512 9.46 7.26 8.51
CA PHE A 512 8.82 8.33 9.28
C PHE A 512 9.50 9.67 8.98
N ALA A 513 8.71 10.67 8.56
CA ALA A 513 9.18 12.02 8.26
C ALA A 513 9.41 12.82 9.54
N THR A 514 10.45 12.43 10.27
CA THR A 514 10.94 13.14 11.44
C THR A 514 11.50 14.51 11.06
N THR A 515 11.55 15.40 12.03
CA THR A 515 11.93 16.80 11.88
C THR A 515 13.10 17.16 12.80
N ILE A 516 13.84 18.20 12.43
CA ILE A 516 14.97 18.69 13.22
C ILE A 516 14.51 19.78 14.18
N ASP A 517 14.99 19.71 15.42
CA ASP A 517 14.79 20.72 16.44
C ASP A 517 15.44 22.04 16.01
N ASN A 518 14.66 23.11 16.10
CA ASN A 518 15.06 24.47 15.73
C ASN A 518 15.10 25.44 16.92
N VAL A 519 14.80 24.96 18.13
CA VAL A 519 14.69 25.76 19.35
C VAL A 519 15.72 25.35 20.40
N VAL A 520 15.76 24.08 20.80
CA VAL A 520 16.51 23.62 21.99
C VAL A 520 17.80 22.92 21.57
N SER A 521 17.71 21.72 21.01
CA SER A 521 18.83 20.92 20.53
C SER A 521 18.97 21.08 19.02
N LYS A 522 19.39 22.28 18.60
CA LYS A 522 19.41 22.65 17.19
C LYS A 522 20.25 21.70 16.33
N GLY A 523 19.66 21.11 15.30
CA GLY A 523 20.35 20.14 14.43
C GLY A 523 20.10 18.66 14.79
N TYR A 524 19.37 18.39 15.88
CA TYR A 524 19.00 17.04 16.34
C TYR A 524 17.56 16.71 15.96
N VAL A 525 17.18 15.43 16.01
CA VAL A 525 15.77 15.06 15.85
C VAL A 525 14.94 15.67 16.99
N MET A 526 13.73 16.11 16.71
CA MET A 526 12.82 16.62 17.74
C MET A 526 12.67 15.61 18.89
N ALA A 527 12.86 16.07 20.12
CA ALA A 527 12.95 15.17 21.28
C ALA A 527 11.68 14.33 21.53
N ASP A 528 10.50 14.88 21.26
CA ASP A 528 9.21 14.18 21.35
C ASP A 528 9.03 13.14 20.24
N GLU A 529 9.54 13.40 19.03
CA GLU A 529 9.59 12.40 17.96
C GLU A 529 10.61 11.29 18.27
N MET A 530 11.78 11.64 18.81
CA MET A 530 12.81 10.67 19.21
C MET A 530 12.29 9.70 20.26
N VAL A 531 11.38 10.12 21.16
CA VAL A 531 10.70 9.21 22.10
C VAL A 531 9.93 8.11 21.36
N ILE A 532 9.22 8.46 20.28
CA ILE A 532 8.48 7.50 19.44
C ILE A 532 9.47 6.60 18.69
N MET A 533 10.49 7.19 18.04
CA MET A 533 11.46 6.42 17.25
C MET A 533 12.23 5.41 18.10
N LYS A 534 12.63 5.78 19.33
CA LYS A 534 13.26 4.85 20.27
C LYS A 534 12.33 3.72 20.69
N ALA A 535 11.05 4.01 20.89
CA ALA A 535 10.08 2.96 21.21
C ALA A 535 9.90 1.96 20.06
N ILE A 536 9.88 2.42 18.81
CA ILE A 536 9.87 1.55 17.62
C ILE A 536 11.17 0.71 17.59
N ASN A 537 12.32 1.38 17.67
CA ASN A 537 13.64 0.78 17.64
C ASN A 537 13.80 -0.34 18.68
N ASP A 538 13.53 -0.04 19.95
CA ASP A 538 13.73 -0.96 21.06
C ASP A 538 12.82 -2.19 20.95
N ARG A 539 11.59 -2.01 20.46
CA ARG A 539 10.65 -3.11 20.25
C ARG A 539 11.07 -3.97 19.07
N LEU A 540 11.44 -3.39 17.92
CA LEU A 540 11.89 -4.16 16.75
C LEU A 540 13.20 -4.94 17.00
N LEU A 541 14.07 -4.46 17.90
CA LEU A 541 15.29 -5.19 18.30
C LEU A 541 15.07 -6.27 19.36
N SER A 542 13.92 -6.27 20.02
CA SER A 542 13.67 -7.22 21.09
C SER A 542 13.38 -8.63 20.57
N SER A 543 13.60 -9.64 21.41
CA SER A 543 13.40 -11.05 21.07
C SER A 543 12.62 -11.76 22.18
N PRO A 544 11.35 -12.15 21.95
CA PRO A 544 10.58 -11.94 20.71
C PRO A 544 10.24 -10.46 20.51
N VAL A 545 10.07 -10.04 19.25
CA VAL A 545 9.50 -8.74 18.90
C VAL A 545 8.06 -8.70 19.46
N PRO A 546 7.69 -7.73 20.32
CA PRO A 546 6.39 -7.70 20.97
C PRO A 546 5.27 -7.42 19.97
N ASP A 547 4.09 -7.94 20.25
CA ASP A 547 2.89 -7.59 19.50
C ASP A 547 2.55 -6.10 19.71
N PHE A 548 1.88 -5.51 18.72
CA PHE A 548 1.31 -4.17 18.81
C PHE A 548 -0.12 -4.22 19.34
N GLU A 549 -0.63 -3.11 19.87
CA GLU A 549 -2.06 -2.97 20.18
C GLU A 549 -2.87 -3.08 18.88
N PRO A 550 -3.84 -4.02 18.77
CA PRO A 550 -4.64 -4.16 17.55
C PRO A 550 -5.36 -2.86 17.19
N TYR A 551 -5.38 -2.54 15.90
CA TYR A 551 -6.13 -1.39 15.40
C TYR A 551 -7.62 -1.54 15.71
N VAL A 552 -8.24 -0.42 16.11
CA VAL A 552 -9.69 -0.28 16.26
C VAL A 552 -10.07 1.04 15.62
N ARG A 553 -11.04 0.99 14.69
CA ARG A 553 -11.55 2.21 14.04
C ARG A 553 -12.04 3.21 15.09
N PRO A 554 -11.63 4.49 15.02
CA PRO A 554 -12.10 5.52 15.95
C PRO A 554 -13.63 5.63 15.98
N GLU A 555 -14.20 5.88 17.17
CA GLU A 555 -15.63 6.14 17.29
C GLU A 555 -15.99 7.40 16.49
N GLY A 556 -17.00 7.29 15.62
CA GLY A 556 -17.42 8.38 14.75
C GLY A 556 -16.67 8.47 13.42
N ALA A 557 -15.70 7.59 13.15
CA ALA A 557 -15.01 7.53 11.87
C ALA A 557 -15.75 6.65 10.85
N PHE A 558 -15.94 7.15 9.63
CA PHE A 558 -16.66 6.44 8.56
C PHE A 558 -16.30 6.98 7.17
N LEU A 559 -16.55 6.18 6.13
CA LEU A 559 -16.40 6.58 4.73
C LEU A 559 -17.64 7.32 4.24
N VAL A 560 -17.46 8.13 3.18
CA VAL A 560 -18.58 8.77 2.48
C VAL A 560 -19.52 7.68 1.96
N GLY A 561 -20.80 7.78 2.32
CA GLY A 561 -21.81 6.79 1.91
C GLY A 561 -21.74 5.46 2.66
N GLU A 562 -20.81 5.30 3.61
CA GLU A 562 -20.85 4.18 4.55
C GLU A 562 -22.16 4.27 5.33
N THR A 563 -23.00 3.27 5.15
CA THR A 563 -24.20 3.17 5.98
C THR A 563 -23.74 2.88 7.39
N LEU A 564 -23.89 3.86 8.29
CA LEU A 564 -23.71 3.70 9.73
C LEU A 564 -24.62 2.56 10.21
N SER A 565 -24.11 1.35 10.13
CA SER A 565 -24.86 0.19 10.52
C SER A 565 -24.66 0.01 12.02
N THR A 566 -25.76 -0.15 12.73
CA THR A 566 -25.72 -0.68 14.12
C THR A 566 -25.39 -2.18 14.14
N SER A 567 -24.99 -2.78 13.01
CA SER A 567 -24.49 -4.15 12.95
C SER A 567 -23.03 -4.21 13.41
N SER A 568 -22.86 -4.10 14.74
CA SER A 568 -21.84 -4.89 15.41
C SER A 568 -21.94 -6.34 14.91
N TYR A 569 -20.81 -6.97 14.62
CA TYR A 569 -20.77 -8.39 14.33
C TYR A 569 -21.53 -9.21 15.38
N ASN A 570 -22.15 -10.31 14.92
CA ASN A 570 -23.22 -11.08 15.53
C ASN A 570 -23.03 -11.50 17.01
N PHE A 571 -23.80 -10.90 17.93
CA PHE A 571 -24.59 -11.74 18.84
C PHE A 571 -25.69 -12.36 17.96
N SER A 572 -25.47 -13.58 17.49
CA SER A 572 -26.17 -14.20 16.36
C SER A 572 -27.70 -14.24 16.47
N ASN A 573 -28.29 -13.90 17.63
CA ASN A 573 -29.74 -13.79 17.77
C ASN A 573 -30.16 -12.67 18.74
N LYS A 574 -30.89 -11.67 18.21
CA LYS A 574 -31.60 -10.65 18.99
C LYS A 574 -32.55 -11.23 20.06
N SER A 575 -32.92 -12.51 19.95
CA SER A 575 -33.76 -13.25 20.90
C SER A 575 -33.05 -13.70 22.17
N ASP A 576 -31.71 -13.61 22.22
CA ASP A 576 -30.92 -14.08 23.37
C ASP A 576 -31.09 -13.20 24.60
N PHE A 577 -31.60 -11.97 24.41
CA PHE A 577 -31.89 -11.04 25.48
C PHE A 577 -33.37 -10.63 25.48
N LYS A 578 -34.05 -10.78 26.62
CA LYS A 578 -35.44 -10.34 26.81
C LYS A 578 -35.53 -9.25 27.86
N PHE A 579 -36.32 -8.23 27.55
CA PHE A 579 -36.54 -7.03 28.36
C PHE A 579 -38.02 -6.95 28.67
N TYR A 580 -38.40 -7.09 29.94
CA TYR A 580 -39.80 -7.06 30.33
C TYR A 580 -40.01 -6.60 31.78
N PRO A 581 -41.19 -6.01 32.09
CA PRO A 581 -42.16 -5.53 31.13
C PRO A 581 -41.61 -4.35 30.30
N ASN A 582 -42.16 -4.14 29.10
CA ASN A 582 -41.88 -2.96 28.28
C ASN A 582 -43.18 -2.59 27.54
N PRO A 583 -43.89 -1.52 27.92
CA PRO A 583 -43.47 -0.47 28.87
C PRO A 583 -43.27 -0.94 30.32
N THR A 584 -42.49 -0.20 31.10
CA THR A 584 -42.23 -0.42 32.54
C THR A 584 -42.38 0.87 33.34
N SER A 585 -42.78 0.79 34.60
CA SER A 585 -42.93 1.94 35.51
C SER A 585 -41.92 1.91 36.65
N ASP A 586 -41.59 0.71 37.15
CA ASP A 586 -40.86 0.54 38.40
C ASP A 586 -39.56 -0.25 38.19
N GLN A 587 -39.67 -1.43 37.57
CA GLN A 587 -38.56 -2.37 37.40
C GLN A 587 -38.54 -2.96 36.00
N LEU A 588 -37.35 -2.99 35.40
CA LEU A 588 -37.07 -3.67 34.15
C LEU A 588 -36.28 -4.95 34.43
N THR A 589 -36.81 -6.10 34.03
CA THR A 589 -36.08 -7.37 34.04
C THR A 589 -35.39 -7.57 32.71
N ILE A 590 -34.10 -7.88 32.75
CA ILE A 590 -33.29 -8.25 31.59
C ILE A 590 -32.82 -9.68 31.80
N THR A 591 -33.11 -10.56 30.84
CA THR A 591 -32.64 -11.96 30.84
C THR A 591 -31.72 -12.21 29.66
N ARG A 592 -30.75 -13.11 29.80
CA ARG A 592 -29.76 -13.46 28.78
C ARG A 592 -29.56 -14.98 28.66
N ILE A 593 -29.22 -15.44 27.46
CA ILE A 593 -28.76 -16.83 27.19
C ILE A 593 -27.22 -16.88 27.12
N ALA A 594 -26.56 -15.84 26.60
CA ALA A 594 -25.11 -15.68 26.58
C ALA A 594 -24.60 -14.97 27.86
N THR A 595 -23.49 -15.42 28.44
CA THR A 595 -22.99 -14.93 29.76
C THR A 595 -21.82 -13.95 29.67
N ASP A 596 -21.46 -13.52 28.47
CA ASP A 596 -20.29 -12.71 28.14
C ASP A 596 -20.56 -11.19 28.13
N VAL A 597 -21.61 -10.73 28.82
CA VAL A 597 -22.06 -9.33 28.86
C VAL A 597 -22.10 -8.81 30.29
N ASN A 598 -21.22 -7.87 30.62
CA ASN A 598 -20.92 -7.56 32.03
C ASN A 598 -21.28 -6.13 32.43
N ASP A 599 -21.67 -5.29 31.49
CA ASP A 599 -22.01 -3.89 31.72
C ASP A 599 -23.37 -3.53 31.11
N ILE A 600 -24.14 -2.73 31.85
CA ILE A 600 -25.45 -2.23 31.47
C ILE A 600 -25.46 -0.72 31.63
N THR A 601 -25.75 0.00 30.54
CA THR A 601 -25.90 1.45 30.53
C THR A 601 -27.28 1.81 29.98
N VAL A 602 -28.01 2.67 30.68
CA VAL A 602 -29.27 3.23 30.18
C VAL A 602 -29.03 4.70 29.82
N VAL A 603 -29.43 5.09 28.61
CA VAL A 603 -29.37 6.47 28.13
C VAL A 603 -30.77 6.97 27.77
N ASN A 604 -31.02 8.26 27.99
CA ASN A 604 -32.25 8.91 27.54
C ASN A 604 -32.20 9.22 26.03
N ALA A 605 -33.30 9.75 25.48
CA ALA A 605 -33.39 10.13 24.07
C ALA A 605 -32.41 11.24 23.63
N LEU A 606 -31.80 11.97 24.58
CA LEU A 606 -30.78 13.00 24.35
C LEU A 606 -29.35 12.44 24.46
N GLY A 607 -29.18 11.13 24.61
CA GLY A 607 -27.87 10.49 24.75
C GLY A 607 -27.24 10.59 26.15
N THR A 608 -27.93 11.18 27.13
CA THR A 608 -27.43 11.31 28.50
C THR A 608 -27.53 9.96 29.23
N LYS A 609 -26.43 9.51 29.85
CA LYS A 609 -26.41 8.32 30.71
C LYS A 609 -27.20 8.58 32.00
N VAL A 610 -28.21 7.74 32.26
CA VAL A 610 -29.10 7.85 33.43
C VAL A 610 -28.95 6.68 34.41
N ILE A 611 -28.50 5.50 33.96
CA ILE A 611 -28.19 4.35 34.82
C ILE A 611 -26.94 3.66 34.30
N THR A 612 -26.08 3.20 35.21
CA THR A 612 -24.97 2.30 34.90
C THR A 612 -24.92 1.19 35.96
N LYS A 613 -24.79 -0.06 35.52
CA LYS A 613 -24.79 -1.23 36.41
C LYS A 613 -23.91 -2.34 35.83
N LYS A 614 -23.13 -3.00 36.68
CA LYS A 614 -22.44 -4.24 36.32
C LYS A 614 -23.37 -5.43 36.44
N TRP A 615 -23.28 -6.36 35.49
CA TRP A 615 -24.00 -7.62 35.48
C TRP A 615 -23.03 -8.73 35.88
N ASP A 616 -23.23 -9.31 37.07
CA ASP A 616 -22.36 -10.35 37.60
C ASP A 616 -22.26 -11.59 36.69
N ASP A 617 -21.02 -12.06 36.49
CA ASP A 617 -20.69 -13.27 35.73
C ASP A 617 -21.46 -14.49 36.28
N GLY A 618 -22.06 -15.26 35.37
CA GLY A 618 -22.78 -16.49 35.69
C GLY A 618 -24.27 -16.35 36.02
N THR A 619 -24.81 -15.13 36.12
CA THR A 619 -26.27 -14.92 36.28
C THR A 619 -26.96 -14.72 34.93
N THR A 620 -28.14 -15.32 34.73
CA THR A 620 -28.91 -15.22 33.46
C THR A 620 -30.03 -14.18 33.50
N SER A 621 -30.21 -13.49 34.63
CA SER A 621 -31.26 -12.49 34.83
C SER A 621 -30.80 -11.39 35.78
N ILE A 622 -31.22 -10.14 35.52
CA ILE A 622 -30.99 -8.97 36.37
C ILE A 622 -32.20 -8.05 36.37
N GLN A 623 -32.42 -7.36 37.49
CA GLN A 623 -33.42 -6.31 37.62
C GLN A 623 -32.76 -4.93 37.71
N LEU A 624 -33.27 -3.99 36.92
CA LEU A 624 -32.95 -2.56 36.99
C LEU A 624 -34.13 -1.81 37.61
N ASN A 625 -33.86 -1.01 38.62
CA ASN A 625 -34.85 -0.05 39.13
C ASN A 625 -34.88 1.16 38.19
N VAL A 626 -36.05 1.45 37.63
CA VAL A 626 -36.32 2.57 36.72
C VAL A 626 -37.37 3.54 37.28
N SER A 627 -37.81 3.36 38.53
CA SER A 627 -38.87 4.16 39.15
C SER A 627 -38.53 5.64 39.32
N THR A 628 -37.25 6.00 39.20
CA THR A 628 -36.77 7.38 39.29
C THR A 628 -36.61 8.04 37.92
N LEU A 629 -36.88 7.32 36.83
CA LEU A 629 -36.81 7.85 35.47
C LEU A 629 -38.18 8.43 35.08
N ASP A 630 -38.16 9.63 34.47
CA ASP A 630 -39.36 10.25 33.92
C ASP A 630 -39.93 9.42 32.77
N SER A 631 -41.25 9.52 32.55
CA SER A 631 -41.92 8.86 31.43
C SER A 631 -41.30 9.26 30.10
N GLY A 632 -40.89 8.29 29.29
CA GLY A 632 -40.19 8.55 28.04
C GLY A 632 -39.53 7.33 27.40
N ILE A 633 -38.83 7.58 26.29
CA ILE A 633 -38.05 6.58 25.56
C ILE A 633 -36.62 6.57 26.09
N TYR A 634 -36.13 5.38 26.40
CA TYR A 634 -34.74 5.15 26.80
C TYR A 634 -34.14 4.02 25.98
N PHE A 635 -32.81 4.00 25.93
CA PHE A 635 -32.03 2.96 25.28
C PHE A 635 -31.13 2.28 26.31
N VAL A 636 -31.26 0.96 26.40
CA VAL A 636 -30.40 0.12 27.25
C VAL A 636 -29.32 -0.47 26.36
N LYS A 637 -28.08 -0.06 26.59
CA LYS A 637 -26.85 -0.62 26.00
C LYS A 637 -26.32 -1.68 26.97
N LEU A 638 -26.21 -2.91 26.50
CA LEU A 638 -25.46 -3.96 27.19
C LEU A 638 -24.09 -4.08 26.52
N SER A 639 -23.01 -4.19 27.28
CA SER A 639 -21.65 -4.31 26.74
C SER A 639 -20.77 -5.27 27.54
N ASN A 640 -19.60 -5.61 26.98
CA ASN A 640 -18.61 -6.45 27.64
C ASN A 640 -17.20 -5.85 27.61
N SER A 641 -16.25 -6.56 28.24
CA SER A 641 -14.84 -6.16 28.33
C SER A 641 -14.13 -6.10 26.98
N ASN A 642 -14.69 -6.73 25.95
CA ASN A 642 -14.13 -6.77 24.60
C ASN A 642 -14.82 -5.72 23.69
N HIS A 643 -15.40 -4.67 24.29
CA HIS A 643 -16.07 -3.55 23.62
C HIS A 643 -17.29 -3.90 22.75
N TYR A 644 -17.78 -5.14 22.78
CA TYR A 644 -19.01 -5.52 22.11
C TYR A 644 -20.23 -4.91 22.80
N SER A 645 -21.26 -4.53 22.05
CA SER A 645 -22.50 -4.01 22.64
C SER A 645 -23.77 -4.28 21.86
N ILE A 646 -24.89 -4.42 22.59
CA ILE A 646 -26.24 -4.50 22.04
C ILE A 646 -27.13 -3.42 22.65
N THR A 647 -27.89 -2.72 21.83
CA THR A 647 -28.82 -1.67 22.29
C THR A 647 -30.28 -2.07 22.09
N ARG A 648 -31.12 -1.80 23.11
CA ARG A 648 -32.57 -2.05 23.09
C ARG A 648 -33.35 -0.85 23.60
N LYS A 649 -34.40 -0.49 22.86
CA LYS A 649 -35.35 0.56 23.25
C LYS A 649 -36.31 0.05 24.33
N ILE A 650 -36.49 0.83 25.40
CA ILE A 650 -37.52 0.64 26.41
C ILE A 650 -38.38 1.90 26.54
N ILE A 651 -39.60 1.71 27.02
CA ILE A 651 -40.54 2.79 27.33
C ILE A 651 -40.76 2.78 28.83
N VAL A 652 -40.44 3.90 29.49
CA VAL A 652 -40.81 4.13 30.89
C VAL A 652 -42.13 4.89 30.92
N SER A 653 -43.09 4.41 31.70
CA SER A 653 -44.41 5.03 31.87
C SER A 653 -44.77 5.06 33.35
N GLN A 654 -44.54 6.20 34.01
CA GLN A 654 -45.00 6.47 35.38
C GLN A 654 -46.52 6.65 35.46
#